data_AF-A0A511T7D7-F1
#
_entry.id   AF-A0A511T7D7-F1
#
_cell.length_a   1.000
_cell.length_b   1.000
_cell.length_c   1.000
_cell.angle_alpha   90.00
_cell.angle_beta   90.00
_cell.angle_gamma   90.00
#
_symmetry.space_group_name_H-M   'P 1'
#
loop_
_entity.id
_entity.type
_entity.pdbx_description
1 polymer ?
#
loop_
_entity_poly.entity_id
_entity_poly.type
_entity_poly.pdbx_seq_one_letter_code
_entity_poly.pdbx_strand_id
1 'polypeptide(L)'
;MATKKKATARGSKELPLPWNDAGRFLKEGWPSFVETHSDGAAKAEALEGAVKESFQLWGESLPKDLALLFAPLASRPAPALAELTLGSHAPWLAKTGNLAEQRIVAAQQYRPLWKELVAGVVEIGSTSSGDIWMYGREPQRGKARAQIYLYSHESDTLETPQAKDLDALLFRAALVQAQRQGKVDAATFTAAGESLQGNVGDLSYEDVFPKLKSYKAETEPAYDNDLRGGWLATLLTEVDASDAELRGAFSLDSNEPLTEELLASSVERFKHFPPAAFYFCLASFFAGDDARLTQALELSRLSEAPLVKDLVTLMEELRAGRKQLGVIRDVHALRARVMALELWDPEAPARAFQKAVAEAAEPVARAAKEGTLDALAWASVKDRAVLAAVEKAYAEDATMAPTLGLLSTWSDEEGYRDEEVIAELLEKGDRRIVPLLVSRALQEDRESNIAMDVLAEWAEPRSVESLRDTAKGVDRFHIKRHMFIRLVQSVGDRGNAKDLVAILKANPPREEDGEGEKMLAALAVALGELGDPSAADALLRYLDTQLEDVGTEAPIHFGDAVLYALGALGEARALAPLMARVEANKWAPSESPGLCFALGRLAAGADAGTRRKVAAMLEAVRITQFKLEGSDGKVRPRTRASLFNEVGGQTMTTACQVMLEDALVGLTEGAAREEALAHLKDLVPAVLTGWEARQDDQWSGYDGYALLAWTLMALRRHPDLGRGLASPFVDFSVPLVRHLAKQVVRG
;
A
#
# COMPACT_ATOMS: atom_id res chain seq x y z
N MET A 1 4.58 52.39 38.90
CA MET A 1 5.67 51.38 39.04
C MET A 1 5.06 50.10 39.56
N ALA A 2 4.75 49.15 38.68
CA ALA A 2 4.21 47.84 39.05
C ALA A 2 5.20 46.79 38.57
N THR A 3 5.95 46.21 39.50
CA THR A 3 6.86 45.11 39.28
C THR A 3 6.06 43.83 39.02
N LYS A 4 6.11 43.33 37.78
CA LYS A 4 5.60 42.00 37.43
C LYS A 4 6.37 40.94 38.23
N LYS A 5 5.71 40.34 39.22
CA LYS A 5 6.12 39.10 39.86
C LYS A 5 6.14 38.00 38.78
N LYS A 6 7.34 37.48 38.50
CA LYS A 6 7.55 36.25 37.74
C LYS A 6 6.92 35.12 38.56
N ALA A 7 5.86 34.51 38.04
CA ALA A 7 5.32 33.27 38.59
C ALA A 7 6.36 32.17 38.38
N THR A 8 6.95 31.68 39.46
CA THR A 8 7.76 30.46 39.47
C THR A 8 6.86 29.27 39.14
N ALA A 9 7.27 28.51 38.14
CA ALA A 9 6.61 27.31 37.67
C ALA A 9 6.42 26.29 38.81
N ARG A 10 5.31 25.55 38.74
CA ARG A 10 5.03 24.34 39.53
C ARG A 10 6.27 23.43 39.54
N GLY A 11 6.58 22.87 40.70
CA GLY A 11 7.74 22.00 40.91
C GLY A 11 7.81 20.86 39.88
N SER A 12 8.81 20.92 39.01
CA SER A 12 9.28 19.76 38.27
C SER A 12 9.90 18.81 39.29
N LYS A 13 9.34 17.62 39.46
CA LYS A 13 10.11 16.51 40.04
C LYS A 13 11.35 16.36 39.15
N GLU A 14 12.54 16.56 39.71
CA GLU A 14 13.79 16.23 39.00
C GLU A 14 13.72 14.74 38.64
N LEU A 15 13.70 14.45 37.34
CA LEU A 15 13.72 13.06 36.86
C LEU A 15 15.10 12.46 37.18
N PRO A 16 15.16 11.18 37.56
CA PRO A 16 16.44 10.52 37.80
C PRO A 16 17.24 10.42 36.51
N LEU A 17 18.58 10.48 36.61
CA LEU A 17 19.45 10.07 35.52
C LEU A 17 19.16 8.60 35.14
N PRO A 18 19.14 8.25 33.85
CA PRO A 18 19.51 9.06 32.68
C PRO A 18 18.33 9.78 31.98
N TRP A 19 17.15 9.88 32.61
CA TRP A 19 15.88 10.27 31.96
C TRP A 19 15.52 11.75 32.03
N ASN A 20 16.46 12.60 32.42
CA ASN A 20 16.21 14.01 32.75
C ASN A 20 16.37 14.98 31.57
N ASP A 21 17.12 14.61 30.52
CA ASP A 21 17.35 15.46 29.35
C ASP A 21 17.67 14.61 28.10
N ALA A 22 16.70 14.50 27.18
CA ALA A 22 16.91 13.82 25.91
C ALA A 22 18.01 14.47 25.06
N GLY A 23 18.20 15.79 25.13
CA GLY A 23 19.17 16.52 24.31
C GLY A 23 20.63 16.37 24.75
N ARG A 24 20.88 15.64 25.84
CA ARG A 24 22.23 15.36 26.38
C ARG A 24 22.45 13.89 26.69
N PHE A 25 21.54 13.02 26.27
CA PHE A 25 21.55 11.61 26.61
C PHE A 25 22.88 10.92 26.26
N LEU A 26 23.39 11.02 25.04
CA LEU A 26 24.68 10.49 24.58
C LEU A 26 25.85 10.85 25.51
N LYS A 27 25.86 12.07 26.04
CA LYS A 27 26.95 12.55 26.89
C LYS A 27 26.75 12.20 28.37
N GLU A 28 25.55 12.37 28.89
CA GLU A 28 25.27 12.35 30.33
C GLU A 28 24.53 11.08 30.77
N GLY A 29 23.68 10.52 29.91
CA GLY A 29 22.83 9.36 30.22
C GLY A 29 23.30 8.02 29.67
N TRP A 30 23.77 8.01 28.42
CA TRP A 30 24.15 6.81 27.66
C TRP A 30 25.26 5.99 28.34
N PRO A 31 26.35 6.58 28.86
CA PRO A 31 27.37 5.80 29.56
C PRO A 31 26.81 5.04 30.77
N SER A 32 25.94 5.68 31.56
CA SER A 32 25.30 5.06 32.73
C SER A 32 24.27 4.02 32.33
N PHE A 33 23.53 4.26 31.24
CA PHE A 33 22.58 3.30 30.68
C PHE A 33 23.28 2.01 30.24
N VAL A 34 24.33 2.13 29.42
CA VAL A 34 25.20 1.00 29.00
C VAL A 34 25.78 0.31 30.22
N GLU A 35 26.26 1.06 31.21
CA GLU A 35 26.82 0.47 32.41
C GLU A 35 25.84 -0.44 33.17
N THR A 36 24.56 -0.04 33.20
CA THR A 36 23.51 -0.71 33.97
C THR A 36 22.80 -1.82 33.18
N HIS A 37 22.77 -1.74 31.83
CA HIS A 37 21.91 -2.57 30.98
C HIS A 37 22.67 -3.50 30.01
N SER A 38 24.00 -3.51 30.04
CA SER A 38 24.80 -4.40 29.20
C SER A 38 25.07 -5.73 29.92
N ASP A 39 24.72 -6.86 29.31
CA ASP A 39 24.71 -8.19 29.95
C ASP A 39 26.10 -8.84 30.14
N GLY A 40 27.18 -8.05 30.22
CA GLY A 40 28.54 -8.51 30.56
C GLY A 40 29.24 -9.43 29.54
N ALA A 41 28.58 -9.81 28.44
CA ALA A 41 29.17 -10.61 27.37
C ALA A 41 30.13 -9.79 26.49
N ALA A 42 31.40 -10.17 26.38
CA ALA A 42 32.36 -9.44 25.56
C ALA A 42 32.14 -9.68 24.05
N LYS A 43 31.86 -8.61 23.28
CA LYS A 43 32.29 -8.37 21.88
C LYS A 43 31.70 -7.05 21.35
N ALA A 44 32.55 -6.05 21.13
CA ALA A 44 32.17 -4.77 20.50
C ALA A 44 33.13 -4.30 19.40
N GLU A 45 34.03 -5.16 18.91
CA GLU A 45 34.96 -4.77 17.82
C GLU A 45 34.29 -4.68 16.44
N ALA A 46 33.09 -5.27 16.25
CA ALA A 46 32.42 -5.31 14.95
C ALA A 46 31.51 -4.10 14.64
N LEU A 47 31.11 -3.30 15.64
CA LEU A 47 30.05 -2.28 15.47
C LEU A 47 30.58 -0.90 15.04
N GLU A 48 31.69 -0.42 15.61
CA GLU A 48 32.29 0.89 15.25
C GLU A 48 33.01 0.82 13.88
N GLY A 49 33.58 -0.33 13.55
CA GLY A 49 34.53 -0.46 12.43
C GLY A 49 33.96 -0.06 11.07
N ALA A 50 32.78 -0.57 10.72
CA ALA A 50 32.13 -0.28 9.44
C ALA A 50 31.70 1.19 9.33
N VAL A 51 31.09 1.74 10.39
CA VAL A 51 30.68 3.15 10.43
C VAL A 51 31.89 4.07 10.30
N LYS A 52 32.97 3.76 11.02
CA LYS A 52 34.23 4.50 10.98
C LYS A 52 34.90 4.44 9.61
N GLU A 53 34.85 3.28 8.95
CA GLU A 53 35.37 3.12 7.58
C GLU A 53 34.65 4.06 6.61
N SER A 54 33.31 4.16 6.66
CA SER A 54 32.56 5.11 5.81
C SER A 54 33.07 6.56 5.96
N PHE A 55 33.32 7.03 7.19
CA PHE A 55 33.88 8.38 7.40
C PHE A 55 35.34 8.51 6.93
N GLN A 56 36.16 7.47 7.08
CA GLN A 56 37.53 7.46 6.58
C GLN A 56 37.59 7.54 5.04
N LEU A 57 36.70 6.80 4.35
CA LEU A 57 36.54 6.89 2.88
C LEU A 57 36.18 8.31 2.45
N TRP A 58 35.44 9.01 3.28
CA TRP A 58 35.03 10.39 3.09
C TRP A 58 36.10 11.42 3.49
N GLY A 59 37.26 10.98 3.95
CA GLY A 59 38.37 11.84 4.37
C GLY A 59 38.16 12.51 5.74
N GLU A 60 37.24 12.01 6.57
CA GLU A 60 36.86 12.63 7.84
C GLU A 60 37.09 11.72 9.06
N SER A 61 37.22 12.36 10.22
CA SER A 61 37.15 11.67 11.51
C SER A 61 35.71 11.34 11.87
N LEU A 62 35.50 10.28 12.64
CA LEU A 62 34.19 9.92 13.19
C LEU A 62 33.55 11.14 13.92
N PRO A 63 32.31 11.52 13.59
CA PRO A 63 31.62 12.62 14.25
C PRO A 63 31.53 12.45 15.77
N LYS A 64 31.52 13.57 16.49
CA LYS A 64 31.51 13.58 17.96
C LYS A 64 30.35 12.78 18.56
N ASP A 65 29.17 12.87 17.96
CA ASP A 65 27.96 12.19 18.46
C ASP A 65 28.10 10.66 18.33
N LEU A 66 28.65 10.18 17.21
CA LEU A 66 28.95 8.77 17.00
C LEU A 66 30.11 8.30 17.88
N ALA A 67 31.13 9.14 18.11
CA ALA A 67 32.19 8.83 19.05
C ALA A 67 31.66 8.68 20.48
N LEU A 68 30.69 9.51 20.90
CA LEU A 68 30.01 9.39 22.19
C LEU A 68 29.12 8.13 22.26
N LEU A 69 28.46 7.76 21.16
CA LEU A 69 27.69 6.53 21.07
C LEU A 69 28.58 5.29 21.27
N PHE A 70 29.71 5.20 20.57
CA PHE A 70 30.55 3.99 20.58
C PHE A 70 31.51 3.92 21.77
N ALA A 71 31.90 5.04 22.39
CA ALA A 71 32.89 5.04 23.47
C ALA A 71 32.52 4.11 24.67
N PRO A 72 31.29 4.11 25.21
CA PRO A 72 30.91 3.17 26.27
C PRO A 72 30.87 1.71 25.82
N LEU A 73 30.65 1.48 24.51
CA LEU A 73 30.56 0.14 23.92
C LEU A 73 31.93 -0.49 23.68
N ALA A 74 33.02 0.28 23.65
CA ALA A 74 34.37 -0.26 23.43
C ALA A 74 34.78 -1.37 24.43
N SER A 75 34.17 -1.40 25.62
CA SER A 75 34.46 -2.38 26.67
C SER A 75 33.28 -3.27 27.08
N ARG A 76 32.09 -3.06 26.47
CA ARG A 76 30.83 -3.69 26.88
C ARG A 76 29.94 -3.95 25.66
N PRO A 77 29.10 -5.00 25.66
CA PRO A 77 28.17 -5.21 24.56
C PRO A 77 27.13 -4.07 24.51
N ALA A 78 26.54 -3.82 23.35
CA ALA A 78 25.42 -2.89 23.25
C ALA A 78 24.23 -3.41 24.07
N PRO A 79 23.60 -2.58 24.93
CA PRO A 79 22.36 -2.96 25.60
C PRO A 79 21.26 -3.13 24.55
N ALA A 80 20.24 -3.94 24.87
CA ALA A 80 19.05 -4.00 24.04
C ALA A 80 18.37 -2.62 24.00
N LEU A 81 17.88 -2.24 22.82
CA LEU A 81 17.13 -1.00 22.58
C LEU A 81 15.87 -1.33 21.77
N ALA A 82 14.81 -0.56 21.96
CA ALA A 82 13.56 -0.77 21.23
C ALA A 82 13.69 -0.25 19.79
N GLU A 83 13.44 -1.11 18.80
CA GLU A 83 13.57 -0.84 17.36
C GLU A 83 14.92 -0.27 16.92
N LEU A 84 16.01 -0.59 17.64
CA LEU A 84 17.35 -0.14 17.26
C LEU A 84 18.41 -1.18 17.64
N THR A 85 18.94 -1.87 16.65
CA THR A 85 20.15 -2.67 16.76
C THR A 85 21.30 -1.85 16.20
N LEU A 86 22.23 -1.42 17.06
CA LEU A 86 23.39 -0.63 16.63
C LEU A 86 24.33 -1.47 15.77
N GLY A 87 24.85 -0.87 14.69
CA GLY A 87 25.81 -1.50 13.79
C GLY A 87 25.65 -1.07 12.34
N SER A 88 26.47 -1.63 11.46
CA SER A 88 26.26 -1.52 10.02
C SER A 88 26.51 -2.86 9.36
N HIS A 89 25.63 -3.20 8.42
CA HIS A 89 25.73 -4.37 7.56
C HIS A 89 26.39 -4.04 6.20
N ALA A 90 26.88 -2.81 6.02
CA ALA A 90 27.59 -2.40 4.83
C ALA A 90 28.77 -3.36 4.53
N PRO A 91 28.87 -3.88 3.29
CA PRO A 91 29.99 -4.72 2.87
C PRO A 91 31.34 -4.03 3.06
N TRP A 92 32.31 -4.77 3.60
CA TRP A 92 33.71 -4.35 3.74
C TRP A 92 34.38 -4.23 2.37
N LEU A 93 35.20 -3.20 2.20
CA LEU A 93 35.97 -3.02 0.97
C LEU A 93 37.28 -3.81 1.00
N ALA A 94 37.76 -4.19 -0.18
CA ALA A 94 39.07 -4.80 -0.32
C ALA A 94 40.18 -3.75 -0.08
N LYS A 95 41.30 -4.17 0.49
CA LYS A 95 42.44 -3.29 0.80
C LYS A 95 43.13 -2.68 -0.43
N THR A 96 42.84 -3.19 -1.62
CA THR A 96 43.50 -2.82 -2.88
C THR A 96 42.46 -2.65 -3.97
N GLY A 97 42.69 -1.73 -4.90
CA GLY A 97 41.77 -1.42 -6.00
C GLY A 97 41.10 -0.07 -5.82
N ASN A 98 40.32 0.35 -6.82
CA ASN A 98 39.63 1.63 -6.82
C ASN A 98 38.45 1.61 -5.82
N LEU A 99 38.49 2.44 -4.78
CA LEU A 99 37.50 2.48 -3.71
C LEU A 99 36.12 2.92 -4.21
N ALA A 100 36.06 3.87 -5.15
CA ALA A 100 34.79 4.34 -5.71
C ALA A 100 34.09 3.23 -6.50
N GLU A 101 34.84 2.51 -7.34
CA GLU A 101 34.32 1.34 -8.04
C GLU A 101 33.84 0.28 -7.06
N GLN A 102 34.67 -0.09 -6.07
CA GLN A 102 34.27 -1.09 -5.09
C GLN A 102 32.98 -0.71 -4.34
N ARG A 103 32.80 0.57 -4.02
CA ARG A 103 31.58 1.05 -3.35
C ARG A 103 30.37 1.02 -4.27
N ILE A 104 30.50 1.39 -5.55
CA ILE A 104 29.44 1.25 -6.56
C ILE A 104 29.06 -0.23 -6.71
N VAL A 105 30.04 -1.13 -6.85
CA VAL A 105 29.80 -2.57 -7.01
C VAL A 105 29.12 -3.16 -5.77
N ALA A 106 29.51 -2.71 -4.57
CA ALA A 106 28.82 -3.10 -3.34
C ALA A 106 27.38 -2.57 -3.32
N ALA A 107 27.14 -1.33 -3.76
CA ALA A 107 25.80 -0.74 -3.83
C ALA A 107 24.88 -1.45 -4.83
N GLN A 108 25.43 -2.03 -5.90
CA GLN A 108 24.69 -2.89 -6.83
C GLN A 108 24.14 -4.17 -6.17
N GLN A 109 24.70 -4.59 -5.04
CA GLN A 109 24.28 -5.80 -4.31
C GLN A 109 23.58 -5.46 -2.98
N TYR A 110 23.85 -4.29 -2.42
CA TYR A 110 23.33 -3.83 -1.15
C TYR A 110 22.87 -2.36 -1.30
N ARG A 111 21.60 -2.20 -1.68
CA ARG A 111 20.98 -0.92 -2.04
C ARG A 111 21.14 0.23 -1.03
N PRO A 112 21.17 0.01 0.30
CA PRO A 112 21.39 1.08 1.27
C PRO A 112 22.65 1.92 1.03
N LEU A 113 23.68 1.36 0.39
CA LEU A 113 24.90 2.10 0.05
C LEU A 113 24.71 3.17 -1.02
N TRP A 114 23.65 3.08 -1.85
CA TRP A 114 23.33 4.21 -2.72
C TRP A 114 23.00 5.45 -1.91
N LYS A 115 22.31 5.31 -0.78
CA LYS A 115 21.98 6.43 0.11
C LYS A 115 23.26 7.07 0.67
N GLU A 116 24.29 6.27 0.96
CA GLU A 116 25.62 6.81 1.28
C GLU A 116 26.21 7.61 0.11
N LEU A 117 26.21 7.04 -1.09
CA LEU A 117 26.84 7.63 -2.27
C LEU A 117 26.11 8.86 -2.84
N VAL A 118 24.78 8.94 -2.73
CA VAL A 118 23.99 10.02 -3.35
C VAL A 118 23.30 10.94 -2.34
N ALA A 119 22.86 10.43 -1.19
CA ALA A 119 22.12 11.20 -0.20
C ALA A 119 23.03 11.79 0.89
N GLY A 120 24.17 11.15 1.17
CA GLY A 120 25.11 11.57 2.20
C GLY A 120 24.74 11.12 3.60
N VAL A 121 24.24 9.89 3.71
CA VAL A 121 23.88 9.26 4.99
C VAL A 121 24.75 8.03 5.25
N VAL A 122 24.98 7.68 6.52
CA VAL A 122 25.77 6.50 6.91
C VAL A 122 24.91 5.59 7.79
N GLU A 123 24.87 4.29 7.49
CA GLU A 123 24.17 3.31 8.30
C GLU A 123 24.74 3.25 9.73
N ILE A 124 23.86 3.29 10.74
CA ILE A 124 24.21 3.24 12.16
C ILE A 124 23.44 2.20 12.96
N GLY A 125 22.43 1.57 12.36
CA GLY A 125 21.72 0.44 12.94
C GLY A 125 20.56 -0.03 12.10
N SER A 126 19.81 -0.99 12.61
CA SER A 126 18.62 -1.55 11.98
C SER A 126 17.48 -1.73 12.98
N THR A 127 16.25 -1.76 12.47
CA THR A 127 15.06 -2.15 13.24
C THR A 127 14.90 -3.66 13.27
N SER A 128 13.94 -4.17 14.03
CA SER A 128 13.60 -5.60 14.01
C SER A 128 12.91 -6.04 12.71
N SER A 129 12.27 -5.10 12.00
CA SER A 129 11.63 -5.31 10.69
C SER A 129 12.62 -5.38 9.52
N GLY A 130 13.88 -4.96 9.72
CA GLY A 130 14.89 -4.93 8.66
C GLY A 130 15.09 -3.55 8.01
N ASP A 131 14.41 -2.51 8.50
CA ASP A 131 14.68 -1.13 8.12
C ASP A 131 15.99 -0.64 8.73
N ILE A 132 16.59 0.39 8.12
CA ILE A 132 17.96 0.79 8.43
C ILE A 132 17.98 2.23 8.92
N TRP A 133 18.52 2.43 10.12
CA TRP A 133 18.79 3.73 10.70
C TRP A 133 20.02 4.36 10.06
N MET A 134 19.87 5.58 9.56
CA MET A 134 20.90 6.27 8.81
C MET A 134 21.20 7.65 9.41
N TYR A 135 22.49 7.92 9.64
CA TYR A 135 23.01 9.18 10.16
C TYR A 135 23.27 10.17 9.03
N GLY A 136 22.56 11.29 9.00
CA GLY A 136 22.75 12.33 7.99
C GLY A 136 24.03 13.13 8.21
N ARG A 137 24.94 13.14 7.24
CA ARG A 137 26.18 13.90 7.38
C ARG A 137 26.01 15.38 7.11
N GLU A 138 25.19 15.78 6.13
CA GLU A 138 25.06 17.19 5.75
C GLU A 138 24.56 17.99 6.96
N PRO A 139 25.42 18.72 7.68
CA PRO A 139 24.95 19.54 8.77
C PRO A 139 24.21 20.67 8.06
N GLN A 140 22.89 20.73 8.22
CA GLN A 140 22.05 21.81 7.69
C GLN A 140 22.84 23.12 7.77
N ARG A 141 23.19 23.70 6.61
CA ARG A 141 24.04 24.90 6.42
C ARG A 141 24.39 25.61 7.76
N GLY A 142 25.42 25.15 8.48
CA GLY A 142 25.73 25.70 9.81
C GLY A 142 26.18 24.69 10.87
N LYS A 143 25.84 24.96 12.13
CA LYS A 143 26.26 24.19 13.34
C LYS A 143 25.18 23.20 13.82
N ALA A 144 24.17 22.91 13.00
CA ALA A 144 23.11 21.98 13.35
C ALA A 144 23.68 20.56 13.51
N ARG A 145 23.07 19.76 14.40
CA ARG A 145 23.42 18.35 14.56
C ARG A 145 22.86 17.52 13.41
N ALA A 146 23.44 16.35 13.21
CA ALA A 146 23.00 15.40 12.19
C ALA A 146 21.57 14.92 12.48
N GLN A 147 20.69 15.06 11.49
CA GLN A 147 19.38 14.42 11.49
C GLN A 147 19.54 12.91 11.30
N ILE A 148 18.59 12.15 11.84
CA ILE A 148 18.54 10.70 11.67
C ILE A 148 17.38 10.34 10.76
N TYR A 149 17.68 9.51 9.76
CA TYR A 149 16.80 9.05 8.72
C TYR A 149 16.54 7.56 8.89
N LEU A 150 15.47 7.07 8.27
CA LEU A 150 15.18 5.65 8.17
C LEU A 150 15.12 5.29 6.69
N TYR A 151 15.80 4.21 6.32
CA TYR A 151 15.64 3.60 5.01
C TYR A 151 14.69 2.41 5.15
N SER A 152 13.58 2.45 4.42
CA SER A 152 12.62 1.36 4.39
C SER A 152 13.05 0.31 3.39
N HIS A 153 13.20 -0.93 3.85
CA HIS A 153 13.56 -2.05 2.99
C HIS A 153 12.39 -2.49 2.09
N GLU A 154 11.15 -2.15 2.46
CA GLU A 154 9.95 -2.50 1.70
C GLU A 154 9.76 -1.57 0.49
N SER A 155 9.91 -0.26 0.71
CA SER A 155 9.77 0.73 -0.36
C SER A 155 11.08 1.05 -1.08
N ASP A 156 12.24 0.62 -0.54
CA ASP A 156 13.58 0.94 -1.04
C ASP A 156 13.88 2.46 -1.09
N THR A 157 13.27 3.22 -0.17
CA THR A 157 13.39 4.68 -0.11
C THR A 157 13.98 5.15 1.22
N LEU A 158 14.72 6.25 1.17
CA LEU A 158 15.03 7.01 2.37
C LEU A 158 13.78 7.80 2.76
N GLU A 159 13.34 7.70 4.00
CA GLU A 159 12.23 8.49 4.52
C GLU A 159 12.69 9.89 4.92
N THR A 160 11.74 10.80 5.17
CA THR A 160 12.01 12.08 5.81
C THR A 160 12.68 11.88 7.19
N PRO A 161 13.41 12.87 7.73
CA PRO A 161 14.07 12.76 9.03
C PRO A 161 13.14 12.27 10.15
N GLN A 162 13.50 11.15 10.78
CA GLN A 162 12.74 10.49 11.84
C GLN A 162 13.15 10.95 13.24
N ALA A 163 14.35 11.48 13.39
CA ALA A 163 14.76 12.16 14.61
C ALA A 163 15.61 13.39 14.33
N LYS A 164 15.46 14.39 15.19
CA LYS A 164 16.22 15.63 15.11
C LYS A 164 17.72 15.40 15.25
N ASP A 165 18.11 14.48 16.12
CA ASP A 165 19.48 14.05 16.35
C ASP A 165 19.55 12.66 16.99
N LEU A 166 20.79 12.14 17.07
CA LEU A 166 21.08 10.82 17.63
C LEU A 166 20.75 10.73 19.13
N ASP A 167 20.79 11.86 19.85
CA ASP A 167 20.42 11.96 21.25
C ASP A 167 18.95 11.60 21.45
N ALA A 168 18.06 12.22 20.67
CA ALA A 168 16.63 11.99 20.72
C ALA A 168 16.26 10.54 20.36
N LEU A 169 16.82 10.00 19.28
CA LEU A 169 16.56 8.61 18.87
C LEU A 169 17.01 7.62 19.95
N LEU A 170 18.24 7.76 20.44
CA LEU A 170 18.80 6.82 21.40
C LEU A 170 18.09 6.91 22.76
N PHE A 171 17.74 8.12 23.20
CA PHE A 171 16.94 8.31 24.41
C PHE A 171 15.59 7.60 24.30
N ARG A 172 14.88 7.77 23.19
CA ARG A 172 13.59 7.09 22.93
C ARG A 172 13.77 5.58 22.97
N ALA A 173 14.70 5.04 22.20
CA ALA A 173 14.93 3.61 22.10
C ALA A 173 15.29 2.97 23.46
N ALA A 174 16.10 3.66 24.26
CA ALA A 174 16.47 3.25 25.62
C ALA A 174 15.29 3.34 26.60
N LEU A 175 14.52 4.44 26.56
CA LEU A 175 13.39 4.68 27.47
C LEU A 175 12.27 3.66 27.26
N VAL A 176 11.89 3.40 26.00
CA VAL A 176 10.87 2.41 25.64
C VAL A 176 11.32 1.02 26.08
N GLN A 177 12.58 0.65 25.83
CA GLN A 177 13.08 -0.65 26.25
C GLN A 177 13.11 -0.78 27.78
N ALA A 178 13.53 0.26 28.50
CA ALA A 178 13.55 0.23 29.96
C ALA A 178 12.14 0.12 30.55
N GLN A 179 11.15 0.76 29.94
CA GLN A 179 9.74 0.63 30.34
C GLN A 179 9.17 -0.76 30.03
N ARG A 180 9.45 -1.33 28.85
CA ARG A 180 9.09 -2.73 28.50
C ARG A 180 9.68 -3.76 29.47
N GLN A 181 10.87 -3.48 30.01
CA GLN A 181 11.54 -4.31 31.02
C GLN A 181 11.08 -4.03 32.46
N GLY A 182 10.13 -3.11 32.67
CA GLY A 182 9.65 -2.73 34.01
C GLY A 182 10.67 -1.97 34.86
N LYS A 183 11.74 -1.43 34.25
CA LYS A 183 12.80 -0.65 34.93
C LYS A 183 12.45 0.83 35.08
N VAL A 184 11.48 1.31 34.31
CA VAL A 184 10.93 2.67 34.38
C VAL A 184 9.42 2.56 34.59
N ASP A 185 8.91 3.22 35.64
CA ASP A 185 7.48 3.24 35.90
C ASP A 185 6.73 4.16 34.91
N ALA A 186 5.40 3.99 34.82
CA ALA A 186 4.58 4.73 33.85
C ALA A 186 4.61 6.26 34.05
N ALA A 187 4.82 6.74 35.29
CA ALA A 187 4.87 8.16 35.58
C ALA A 187 6.21 8.77 35.11
N THR A 188 7.33 8.10 35.38
CA THR A 188 8.64 8.48 34.86
C THR A 188 8.69 8.36 33.34
N PHE A 189 8.10 7.31 32.76
CA PHE A 189 8.03 7.14 31.31
C PHE A 189 7.31 8.30 30.63
N THR A 190 6.12 8.67 31.15
CA THR A 190 5.33 9.80 30.62
C THR A 190 6.11 11.11 30.74
N ALA A 191 6.68 11.40 31.91
CA ALA A 191 7.40 12.65 32.16
C ALA A 191 8.71 12.75 31.36
N ALA A 192 9.46 11.66 31.22
CA ALA A 192 10.66 11.59 30.38
C ALA A 192 10.29 11.74 28.90
N GLY A 193 9.18 11.14 28.47
CA GLY A 193 8.63 11.26 27.12
C GLY A 193 8.37 12.71 26.70
N GLU A 194 7.96 13.59 27.62
CA GLU A 194 7.74 15.02 27.31
C GLU A 194 8.99 15.70 26.72
N SER A 195 10.20 15.24 27.05
CA SER A 195 11.45 15.75 26.46
C SER A 195 11.65 15.38 24.98
N LEU A 196 10.92 14.38 24.48
CA LEU A 196 10.93 13.95 23.08
C LEU A 196 9.94 14.74 22.20
N GLN A 197 9.10 15.59 22.79
CA GLN A 197 8.08 16.33 22.05
C GLN A 197 8.70 17.13 20.89
N GLY A 198 8.31 16.79 19.66
CA GLY A 198 8.84 17.41 18.44
C GLY A 198 10.29 17.07 18.12
N ASN A 199 10.87 16.02 18.70
CA ASN A 199 12.26 15.60 18.46
C ASN A 199 12.39 14.20 17.83
N VAL A 200 11.36 13.35 17.93
CA VAL A 200 11.27 12.03 17.28
C VAL A 200 9.91 11.88 16.59
N GLY A 201 9.89 11.23 15.43
CA GLY A 201 8.70 10.92 14.63
C GLY A 201 8.71 9.51 14.07
N ASP A 202 9.54 8.62 14.63
CA ASP A 202 9.77 7.24 14.17
C ASP A 202 8.51 6.37 14.04
N LEU A 203 8.67 5.21 13.39
CA LEU A 203 7.64 4.18 13.31
C LEU A 203 7.08 3.90 14.72
N SER A 204 5.76 4.05 14.83
CA SER A 204 4.97 3.90 16.06
C SER A 204 5.22 4.94 17.16
N TYR A 205 5.87 6.09 16.89
CA TYR A 205 6.03 7.15 17.89
C TYR A 205 4.69 7.60 18.48
N GLU A 206 3.68 7.76 17.62
CA GLU A 206 2.34 8.20 18.04
C GLU A 206 1.60 7.10 18.82
N ASP A 207 1.87 5.82 18.57
CA ASP A 207 1.31 4.72 19.36
C ASP A 207 1.92 4.67 20.77
N VAL A 208 3.23 4.94 20.86
CA VAL A 208 3.96 4.94 22.14
C VAL A 208 3.70 6.23 22.94
N PHE A 209 3.56 7.38 22.27
CA PHE A 209 3.37 8.70 22.87
C PHE A 209 2.23 9.49 22.19
N PRO A 210 0.96 9.07 22.31
CA PRO A 210 -0.18 9.59 21.52
C PRO A 210 -0.56 11.05 21.76
N LYS A 211 0.03 11.70 22.77
CA LYS A 211 -0.23 13.11 23.11
C LYS A 211 0.93 14.03 22.73
N LEU A 212 2.05 13.47 22.27
CA LEU A 212 3.23 14.24 21.90
C LEU A 212 3.25 14.46 20.40
N LYS A 213 3.70 15.65 20.00
CA LYS A 213 3.83 15.97 18.58
C LYS A 213 5.03 15.21 18.01
N SER A 214 4.82 14.54 16.89
CA SER A 214 5.87 13.94 16.07
C SER A 214 6.84 15.00 15.53
N TYR A 215 8.10 14.61 15.33
CA TYR A 215 9.10 15.46 14.70
C TYR A 215 8.76 15.71 13.24
N LYS A 216 8.88 16.97 12.84
CA LYS A 216 8.85 17.39 11.44
C LYS A 216 10.04 18.29 11.20
N ALA A 217 10.89 17.90 10.26
CA ALA A 217 12.06 18.68 9.91
C ALA A 217 11.67 19.95 9.16
N GLU A 218 12.40 21.04 9.38
CA GLU A 218 12.25 22.26 8.57
C GLU A 218 12.94 22.12 7.21
N THR A 219 14.00 21.31 7.15
CA THR A 219 14.77 21.00 5.94
C THR A 219 15.21 19.54 5.97
N GLU A 220 15.31 18.92 4.79
CA GLU A 220 15.51 17.48 4.63
C GLU A 220 16.62 17.17 3.61
N PRO A 221 17.83 17.72 3.81
CA PRO A 221 18.86 17.78 2.76
C PRO A 221 19.23 16.40 2.21
N ALA A 222 19.33 15.37 3.05
CA ALA A 222 19.66 14.03 2.56
C ALA A 222 18.51 13.39 1.79
N TYR A 223 17.27 13.63 2.19
CA TYR A 223 16.09 13.17 1.46
C TYR A 223 16.00 13.85 0.09
N ASP A 224 16.20 15.17 0.02
CA ASP A 224 16.25 15.91 -1.25
C ASP A 224 17.38 15.40 -2.18
N ASN A 225 18.55 15.12 -1.62
CA ASN A 225 19.68 14.55 -2.36
C ASN A 225 19.36 13.10 -2.82
N ASP A 226 18.64 12.30 -2.03
CA ASP A 226 18.20 10.95 -2.41
C ASP A 226 17.23 10.99 -3.59
N LEU A 227 16.22 11.87 -3.53
CA LEU A 227 15.27 12.08 -4.64
C LEU A 227 16.01 12.50 -5.91
N ARG A 228 17.01 13.38 -5.79
CA ARG A 228 17.85 13.79 -6.91
C ARG A 228 18.69 12.64 -7.47
N GLY A 229 19.31 11.83 -6.61
CA GLY A 229 20.20 10.74 -6.99
C GLY A 229 19.52 9.41 -7.32
N GLY A 230 18.21 9.29 -7.07
CA GLY A 230 17.45 8.04 -7.19
C GLY A 230 17.58 7.39 -8.57
N TRP A 231 17.48 8.18 -9.65
CA TRP A 231 17.64 7.66 -11.02
C TRP A 231 19.02 7.04 -11.29
N LEU A 232 20.10 7.55 -10.69
CA LEU A 232 21.43 6.95 -10.81
C LEU A 232 21.50 5.62 -10.08
N ALA A 233 20.87 5.53 -8.90
CA ALA A 233 20.81 4.28 -8.14
C ALA A 233 20.02 3.21 -8.93
N THR A 234 18.87 3.57 -9.52
CA THR A 234 18.10 2.69 -10.42
C THR A 234 18.93 2.29 -11.63
N LEU A 235 19.53 3.25 -12.34
CA LEU A 235 20.31 3.02 -13.55
C LEU A 235 21.50 2.09 -13.34
N LEU A 236 22.18 2.23 -12.20
CA LEU A 236 23.42 1.51 -11.94
C LEU A 236 23.23 0.17 -11.25
N THR A 237 22.04 -0.11 -10.69
CA THR A 237 21.70 -1.36 -9.99
C THR A 237 20.93 -2.32 -10.88
N GLU A 238 19.91 -1.81 -11.58
CA GLU A 238 19.03 -2.62 -12.39
C GLU A 238 19.66 -2.86 -13.77
N VAL A 239 20.26 -4.05 -13.96
CA VAL A 239 20.99 -4.43 -15.18
C VAL A 239 20.14 -4.23 -16.45
N ASP A 240 18.81 -4.27 -16.32
CA ASP A 240 17.83 -4.06 -17.40
C ASP A 240 16.67 -3.14 -16.99
N ALA A 241 16.90 -2.13 -16.12
CA ALA A 241 15.88 -1.12 -15.79
C ALA A 241 15.23 -0.61 -17.08
N SER A 242 13.90 -0.63 -17.18
CA SER A 242 13.14 -0.17 -18.35
C SER A 242 13.22 1.36 -18.51
N ASP A 243 12.91 1.84 -19.72
CA ASP A 243 12.87 3.29 -19.99
C ASP A 243 11.79 4.01 -19.14
N ALA A 244 10.73 3.28 -18.76
CA ALA A 244 9.67 3.80 -17.90
C ALA A 244 10.15 3.93 -16.45
N GLU A 245 10.84 2.91 -15.91
CA GLU A 245 11.40 2.96 -14.55
C GLU A 245 12.44 4.07 -14.41
N LEU A 246 13.32 4.24 -15.40
CA LEU A 246 14.32 5.33 -15.39
C LEU A 246 13.66 6.72 -15.43
N ARG A 247 12.59 6.89 -16.23
CA ARG A 247 11.83 8.15 -16.25
C ARG A 247 11.07 8.39 -14.96
N GLY A 248 10.48 7.36 -14.37
CA GLY A 248 9.80 7.45 -13.07
C GLY A 248 10.74 7.83 -11.93
N ALA A 249 11.99 7.36 -11.96
CA ALA A 249 13.01 7.72 -10.98
C ALA A 249 13.66 9.09 -11.21
N PHE A 250 13.44 9.72 -12.38
CA PHE A 250 14.04 11.01 -12.74
C PHE A 250 13.03 12.15 -12.60
N SER A 251 13.19 12.97 -11.57
CA SER A 251 12.46 14.25 -11.43
C SER A 251 13.26 15.38 -12.05
N LEU A 252 12.68 16.10 -13.02
CA LEU A 252 13.32 17.26 -13.65
C LEU A 252 13.53 18.40 -12.63
N ASP A 253 12.56 18.62 -11.74
CA ASP A 253 12.65 19.66 -10.70
C ASP A 253 13.84 19.41 -9.76
N SER A 254 14.16 18.14 -9.48
CA SER A 254 15.31 17.76 -8.66
C SER A 254 16.61 17.66 -9.46
N ASN A 255 16.53 17.51 -10.79
CA ASN A 255 17.65 17.28 -11.71
C ASN A 255 17.74 18.37 -12.79
N GLU A 256 17.58 19.64 -12.40
CA GLU A 256 17.78 20.77 -13.30
C GLU A 256 19.10 20.64 -14.09
N PRO A 257 19.14 21.06 -15.37
CA PRO A 257 20.33 20.98 -16.20
C PRO A 257 21.57 21.53 -15.50
N LEU A 258 22.68 20.78 -15.58
CA LEU A 258 23.93 21.14 -14.91
C LEU A 258 24.57 22.36 -15.60
N THR A 259 24.38 23.55 -15.02
CA THR A 259 24.97 24.79 -15.52
C THR A 259 26.38 25.04 -14.97
N GLU A 260 27.10 25.95 -15.60
CA GLU A 260 28.43 26.37 -15.13
C GLU A 260 28.33 27.04 -13.77
N GLU A 261 27.31 27.89 -13.61
CA GLU A 261 27.04 28.63 -12.39
C GLU A 261 26.71 27.68 -11.22
N LEU A 262 25.97 26.60 -11.49
CA LEU A 262 25.62 25.60 -10.48
C LEU A 262 26.86 24.81 -10.01
N LEU A 263 27.74 24.41 -10.94
CA LEU A 263 29.01 23.77 -10.61
C LEU A 263 29.94 24.72 -9.84
N ALA A 264 30.07 25.97 -10.31
CA ALA A 264 30.92 26.99 -9.68
C ALA A 264 30.45 27.35 -8.26
N SER A 265 29.14 27.40 -8.02
CA SER A 265 28.59 27.62 -6.67
C SER A 265 28.73 26.40 -5.74
N SER A 266 29.08 25.23 -6.28
CA SER A 266 29.21 23.97 -5.53
C SER A 266 30.65 23.63 -5.11
N VAL A 267 31.65 24.47 -5.41
CA VAL A 267 33.08 24.22 -5.12
C VAL A 267 33.32 23.73 -3.68
N GLU A 268 32.74 24.39 -2.69
CA GLU A 268 32.90 24.01 -1.28
C GLU A 268 32.24 22.66 -0.95
N ARG A 269 31.12 22.32 -1.62
CA ARG A 269 30.49 20.99 -1.46
C ARG A 269 31.39 19.89 -2.02
N PHE A 270 32.03 20.08 -3.17
CA PHE A 270 32.93 19.07 -3.74
C PHE A 270 34.13 18.74 -2.83
N LYS A 271 34.66 19.73 -2.09
CA LYS A 271 35.78 19.52 -1.17
C LYS A 271 35.43 18.57 -0.02
N HIS A 272 34.22 18.71 0.53
CA HIS A 272 33.84 18.12 1.82
C HIS A 272 32.63 17.17 1.76
N PHE A 273 31.97 17.03 0.61
CA PHE A 273 30.74 16.25 0.46
C PHE A 273 30.83 15.34 -0.78
N PRO A 274 31.38 14.11 -0.62
CA PRO A 274 31.50 13.12 -1.69
C PRO A 274 30.22 12.89 -2.49
N PRO A 275 28.99 12.88 -1.92
CA PRO A 275 27.79 12.67 -2.72
C PRO A 275 27.58 13.69 -3.84
N ALA A 276 27.99 14.95 -3.64
CA ALA A 276 27.99 15.94 -4.71
C ALA A 276 28.94 15.50 -5.85
N ALA A 277 30.17 15.09 -5.53
CA ALA A 277 31.12 14.63 -6.54
C ALA A 277 30.60 13.41 -7.32
N PHE A 278 30.03 12.42 -6.63
CA PHE A 278 29.41 11.23 -7.24
C PHE A 278 28.29 11.62 -8.21
N TYR A 279 27.32 12.39 -7.72
CA TYR A 279 26.18 12.79 -8.52
C TYR A 279 26.61 13.58 -9.76
N PHE A 280 27.38 14.66 -9.60
CA PHE A 280 27.73 15.53 -10.73
C PHE A 280 28.62 14.83 -11.76
N CYS A 281 29.57 13.99 -11.34
CA CYS A 281 30.42 13.25 -12.29
C CYS A 281 29.61 12.20 -13.06
N LEU A 282 28.79 11.39 -12.38
CA LEU A 282 27.99 10.35 -13.03
C LEU A 282 26.89 10.96 -13.90
N ALA A 283 26.14 11.94 -13.38
CA ALA A 283 25.09 12.61 -14.12
C ALA A 283 25.62 13.29 -15.40
N SER A 284 26.75 14.01 -15.32
CA SER A 284 27.35 14.63 -16.52
C SER A 284 27.81 13.58 -17.55
N PHE A 285 28.38 12.46 -17.08
CA PHE A 285 28.78 11.38 -17.97
C PHE A 285 27.58 10.77 -18.70
N PHE A 286 26.50 10.43 -17.97
CA PHE A 286 25.30 9.83 -18.57
C PHE A 286 24.47 10.81 -19.40
N ALA A 287 24.50 12.11 -19.07
CA ALA A 287 23.89 13.16 -19.88
C ALA A 287 24.63 13.39 -21.22
N GLY A 288 25.86 12.89 -21.35
CA GLY A 288 26.66 13.10 -22.54
C GLY A 288 27.40 14.44 -22.57
N ASP A 289 27.41 15.19 -21.46
CA ASP A 289 28.03 16.51 -21.36
C ASP A 289 29.49 16.40 -20.90
N ASP A 290 30.40 16.17 -21.87
CA ASP A 290 31.83 16.00 -21.59
C ASP A 290 32.48 17.30 -21.05
N ALA A 291 31.91 18.47 -21.34
CA ALA A 291 32.39 19.76 -20.83
C ALA A 291 32.09 19.88 -19.33
N ARG A 292 30.85 19.60 -18.92
CA ARG A 292 30.44 19.59 -17.50
C ARG A 292 31.11 18.48 -16.72
N LEU A 293 31.30 17.30 -17.32
CA LEU A 293 32.08 16.23 -16.71
C LEU A 293 33.52 16.69 -16.42
N THR A 294 34.16 17.40 -17.36
CA THR A 294 35.52 17.91 -17.17
C THR A 294 35.59 18.89 -15.99
N GLN A 295 34.64 19.82 -15.90
CA GLN A 295 34.55 20.76 -14.78
C GLN A 295 34.28 20.03 -13.44
N ALA A 296 33.36 19.06 -13.42
CA ALA A 296 33.07 18.26 -12.23
C ALA A 296 34.30 17.47 -11.74
N LEU A 297 35.11 16.92 -12.66
CA LEU A 297 36.36 16.23 -12.33
C LEU A 297 37.41 17.19 -11.77
N GLU A 298 37.54 18.40 -12.34
CA GLU A 298 38.44 19.43 -11.81
C GLU A 298 38.08 19.85 -10.38
N LEU A 299 36.80 20.05 -10.10
CA LEU A 299 36.33 20.35 -8.75
C LEU A 299 36.53 19.16 -7.81
N SER A 300 36.29 17.94 -8.27
CA SER A 300 36.46 16.72 -7.46
C SER A 300 37.91 16.49 -7.05
N ARG A 301 38.90 16.92 -7.86
CA ARG A 301 40.33 16.86 -7.49
C ARG A 301 40.70 17.74 -6.31
N LEU A 302 39.84 18.70 -5.93
CA LEU A 302 40.03 19.52 -4.73
C LEU A 302 39.65 18.80 -3.44
N SER A 303 38.99 17.64 -3.53
CA SER A 303 38.60 16.85 -2.36
C SER A 303 39.78 16.07 -1.81
N GLU A 304 39.90 16.05 -0.48
CA GLU A 304 40.87 15.18 0.19
C GLU A 304 40.36 13.76 0.43
N ALA A 305 39.06 13.51 0.21
CA ALA A 305 38.43 12.21 0.41
C ALA A 305 39.03 11.15 -0.52
N PRO A 306 39.58 10.04 0.01
CA PRO A 306 40.09 8.93 -0.80
C PRO A 306 39.06 8.42 -1.83
N LEU A 307 37.79 8.33 -1.42
CA LEU A 307 36.70 7.88 -2.28
C LEU A 307 36.50 8.80 -3.50
N VAL A 308 36.66 10.12 -3.35
CA VAL A 308 36.48 11.09 -4.46
C VAL A 308 37.69 11.07 -5.40
N LYS A 309 38.91 10.90 -4.87
CA LYS A 309 40.14 10.76 -5.69
C LYS A 309 40.05 9.53 -6.61
N ASP A 310 39.55 8.43 -6.07
CA ASP A 310 39.33 7.20 -6.83
C ASP A 310 38.15 7.33 -7.80
N LEU A 311 37.10 8.08 -7.45
CA LEU A 311 36.02 8.41 -8.39
C LEU A 311 36.56 9.16 -9.62
N VAL A 312 37.43 10.17 -9.43
CA VAL A 312 38.04 10.90 -10.56
C VAL A 312 38.77 9.93 -11.49
N THR A 313 39.59 9.04 -10.92
CA THR A 313 40.33 8.03 -11.70
C THR A 313 39.39 7.10 -12.46
N LEU A 314 38.35 6.59 -11.80
CA LEU A 314 37.34 5.73 -12.42
C LEU A 314 36.66 6.43 -13.59
N MET A 315 36.21 7.67 -13.40
CA MET A 315 35.50 8.42 -14.43
C MET A 315 36.40 8.75 -15.64
N GLU A 316 37.69 8.98 -15.42
CA GLU A 316 38.65 9.16 -16.51
C GLU A 316 38.85 7.86 -17.31
N GLU A 317 38.92 6.71 -16.65
CA GLU A 317 39.00 5.40 -17.31
C GLU A 317 37.74 5.11 -18.13
N LEU A 318 36.54 5.36 -17.57
CA LEU A 318 35.27 5.22 -18.27
C LEU A 318 35.23 6.16 -19.48
N ARG A 319 35.64 7.42 -19.33
CA ARG A 319 35.74 8.36 -20.46
C ARG A 319 36.74 7.91 -21.52
N ALA A 320 37.81 7.22 -21.14
CA ALA A 320 38.82 6.68 -22.05
C ALA A 320 38.40 5.39 -22.78
N GLY A 321 37.20 4.87 -22.53
CA GLY A 321 36.65 3.70 -23.24
C GLY A 321 36.54 2.43 -22.41
N ARG A 322 36.78 2.47 -21.09
CA ARG A 322 36.52 1.33 -20.21
C ARG A 322 35.04 0.99 -20.24
N LYS A 323 34.70 -0.24 -20.63
CA LYS A 323 33.31 -0.66 -20.83
C LYS A 323 32.60 -1.18 -19.58
N GLN A 324 33.32 -1.77 -18.65
CA GLN A 324 32.72 -2.52 -17.55
C GLN A 324 32.77 -1.74 -16.22
N LEU A 325 31.62 -1.71 -15.53
CA LEU A 325 31.45 -1.20 -14.16
C LEU A 325 30.58 -2.18 -13.36
N GLY A 326 31.22 -3.03 -12.56
CA GLY A 326 30.52 -4.06 -11.80
C GLY A 326 29.73 -5.03 -12.68
N VAL A 327 28.41 -5.12 -12.43
CA VAL A 327 27.49 -5.96 -13.23
C VAL A 327 27.21 -5.41 -14.63
N ILE A 328 27.51 -4.12 -14.89
CA ILE A 328 27.28 -3.46 -16.17
C ILE A 328 28.41 -3.80 -17.13
N ARG A 329 28.10 -4.52 -18.22
CA ARG A 329 29.09 -5.01 -19.20
C ARG A 329 29.52 -3.96 -20.22
N ASP A 330 28.63 -3.03 -20.59
CA ASP A 330 28.90 -1.95 -21.53
C ASP A 330 28.25 -0.64 -21.08
N VAL A 331 29.00 0.12 -20.28
CA VAL A 331 28.61 1.43 -19.73
C VAL A 331 28.41 2.50 -20.81
N HIS A 332 29.05 2.36 -21.98
CA HIS A 332 28.88 3.30 -23.09
C HIS A 332 27.58 3.05 -23.85
N ALA A 333 27.19 1.78 -24.00
CA ALA A 333 25.86 1.44 -24.51
C ALA A 333 24.77 1.97 -23.55
N LEU A 334 24.99 1.86 -22.24
CA LEU A 334 24.09 2.43 -21.23
C LEU A 334 24.03 3.97 -21.32
N ARG A 335 25.17 4.65 -21.45
CA ARG A 335 25.24 6.10 -21.70
C ARG A 335 24.46 6.51 -22.94
N ALA A 336 24.67 5.83 -24.07
CA ALA A 336 23.95 6.13 -25.31
C ALA A 336 22.44 5.96 -25.16
N ARG A 337 22.00 4.93 -24.42
CA ARG A 337 20.59 4.72 -24.09
C ARG A 337 20.02 5.88 -23.27
N VAL A 338 20.68 6.29 -22.20
CA VAL A 338 20.22 7.41 -21.36
C VAL A 338 20.13 8.71 -22.16
N MET A 339 21.12 8.99 -23.01
CA MET A 339 21.08 10.16 -23.90
C MET A 339 19.86 10.12 -24.85
N ALA A 340 19.51 8.94 -25.36
CA ALA A 340 18.34 8.77 -26.23
C ALA A 340 16.99 8.94 -25.50
N LEU A 341 16.97 8.88 -24.17
CA LEU A 341 15.76 9.15 -23.39
C LEU A 341 15.43 10.64 -23.28
N GLU A 342 16.40 11.51 -23.54
CA GLU A 342 16.27 12.97 -23.45
C GLU A 342 15.71 13.41 -22.08
N LEU A 343 16.17 12.82 -20.97
CA LEU A 343 15.61 13.02 -19.62
C LEU A 343 15.54 14.49 -19.17
N TRP A 344 16.45 15.34 -19.66
CA TRP A 344 16.52 16.77 -19.33
C TRP A 344 15.67 17.66 -20.24
N ASP A 345 14.99 17.09 -21.24
CA ASP A 345 14.06 17.81 -22.10
C ASP A 345 12.62 17.44 -21.72
N PRO A 346 11.88 18.32 -21.02
CA PRO A 346 10.51 18.02 -20.58
C PRO A 346 9.54 17.78 -21.75
N GLU A 347 9.85 18.29 -22.94
CA GLU A 347 9.01 18.13 -24.12
C GLU A 347 9.36 16.88 -24.94
N ALA A 348 10.52 16.26 -24.71
CA ALA A 348 10.97 15.10 -25.47
C ALA A 348 9.98 13.92 -25.42
N PRO A 349 9.41 13.52 -24.26
CA PRO A 349 8.40 12.46 -24.23
C PRO A 349 7.17 12.80 -25.08
N ALA A 350 6.70 14.05 -25.01
CA ALA A 350 5.56 14.50 -25.81
C ALA A 350 5.87 14.49 -27.30
N ARG A 351 7.05 14.96 -27.73
CA ARG A 351 7.45 14.93 -29.15
C ARG A 351 7.66 13.50 -29.66
N ALA A 352 8.30 12.64 -28.87
CA ALA A 352 8.48 11.23 -29.21
C ALA A 352 7.13 10.51 -29.34
N PHE A 353 6.20 10.77 -28.42
CA PHE A 353 4.84 10.25 -28.49
C PHE A 353 4.10 10.77 -29.73
N GLN A 354 4.13 12.08 -30.01
CA GLN A 354 3.50 12.63 -31.22
C GLN A 354 4.10 12.06 -32.51
N LYS A 355 5.41 11.85 -32.55
CA LYS A 355 6.08 11.18 -33.67
C LYS A 355 5.59 9.74 -33.83
N ALA A 356 5.54 8.97 -32.76
CA ALA A 356 5.02 7.60 -32.80
C ALA A 356 3.55 7.55 -33.24
N VAL A 357 2.72 8.49 -32.78
CA VAL A 357 1.32 8.65 -33.21
C VAL A 357 1.24 8.97 -34.72
N ALA A 358 2.13 9.84 -35.22
CA ALA A 358 2.21 10.15 -36.64
C ALA A 358 2.65 8.94 -37.49
N GLU A 359 3.60 8.14 -36.99
CA GLU A 359 4.05 6.89 -37.63
C GLU A 359 2.93 5.83 -37.63
N ALA A 360 2.12 5.77 -36.56
CA ALA A 360 0.95 4.88 -36.47
C ALA A 360 -0.25 5.34 -37.31
N ALA A 361 -0.28 6.59 -37.79
CA ALA A 361 -1.42 7.14 -38.52
C ALA A 361 -1.70 6.42 -39.86
N GLU A 362 -0.66 6.03 -40.60
CA GLU A 362 -0.83 5.31 -41.87
C GLU A 362 -1.48 3.92 -41.71
N PRO A 363 -0.99 3.01 -40.85
CA PRO A 363 -1.62 1.71 -40.65
C PRO A 363 -3.04 1.83 -40.08
N VAL A 364 -3.29 2.81 -39.21
CA VAL A 364 -4.64 3.09 -38.68
C VAL A 364 -5.59 3.57 -39.78
N ALA A 365 -5.18 4.52 -40.61
CA ALA A 365 -6.00 5.01 -41.73
C ALA A 365 -6.30 3.90 -42.75
N ARG A 366 -5.36 2.97 -42.96
CA ARG A 366 -5.58 1.78 -43.79
C ARG A 366 -6.63 0.86 -43.18
N ALA A 367 -6.51 0.54 -41.90
CA ALA A 367 -7.47 -0.31 -41.19
C ALA A 367 -8.88 0.32 -41.16
N ALA A 368 -8.99 1.64 -41.02
CA ALA A 368 -10.26 2.37 -41.11
C ALA A 368 -10.93 2.20 -42.49
N LYS A 369 -10.16 2.36 -43.59
CA LYS A 369 -10.66 2.17 -44.95
C LYS A 369 -11.08 0.72 -45.25
N GLU A 370 -10.40 -0.24 -44.63
CA GLU A 370 -10.67 -1.67 -44.79
C GLU A 370 -11.77 -2.19 -43.86
N GLY A 371 -12.28 -1.36 -42.93
CA GLY A 371 -13.27 -1.78 -41.93
C GLY A 371 -12.71 -2.72 -40.85
N THR A 372 -11.39 -2.70 -40.64
CA THR A 372 -10.66 -3.56 -39.68
C THR A 372 -10.10 -2.78 -38.48
N LEU A 373 -10.49 -1.51 -38.33
CA LEU A 373 -9.98 -0.60 -37.29
C LEU A 373 -10.13 -1.16 -35.87
N ASP A 374 -11.30 -1.70 -35.52
CA ASP A 374 -11.55 -2.28 -34.19
C ASP A 374 -10.62 -3.47 -33.91
N ALA A 375 -10.35 -4.31 -34.92
CA ALA A 375 -9.45 -5.45 -34.79
C ALA A 375 -8.00 -4.99 -34.57
N LEU A 376 -7.56 -3.94 -35.28
CA LEU A 376 -6.26 -3.31 -35.04
C LEU A 376 -6.18 -2.73 -33.63
N ALA A 377 -7.20 -1.99 -33.19
CA ALA A 377 -7.25 -1.40 -31.85
C ALA A 377 -7.09 -2.47 -30.76
N TRP A 378 -7.76 -3.62 -30.92
CA TRP A 378 -7.62 -4.74 -30.00
C TRP A 378 -6.24 -5.41 -30.04
N ALA A 379 -5.64 -5.58 -31.22
CA ALA A 379 -4.30 -6.13 -31.34
C ALA A 379 -3.23 -5.20 -30.73
N SER A 380 -3.54 -3.90 -30.64
CA SER A 380 -2.64 -2.85 -30.20
C SER A 380 -3.02 -2.25 -28.83
N VAL A 381 -3.79 -2.95 -27.98
CA VAL A 381 -4.25 -2.40 -26.67
C VAL A 381 -3.12 -1.94 -25.73
N LYS A 382 -1.90 -2.46 -25.91
CA LYS A 382 -0.71 -2.05 -25.15
C LYS A 382 0.12 -0.96 -25.85
N ASP A 383 -0.19 -0.63 -27.10
CA ASP A 383 0.50 0.40 -27.88
C ASP A 383 -0.30 1.72 -27.83
N ARG A 384 0.13 2.60 -26.94
CA ARG A 384 -0.53 3.90 -26.71
C ARG A 384 -0.51 4.80 -27.94
N ALA A 385 0.54 4.74 -28.76
CA ALA A 385 0.65 5.59 -29.94
C ALA A 385 -0.33 5.15 -31.03
N VAL A 386 -0.47 3.84 -31.24
CA VAL A 386 -1.50 3.30 -32.13
C VAL A 386 -2.90 3.64 -31.62
N LEU A 387 -3.17 3.49 -30.32
CA LEU A 387 -4.51 3.78 -29.80
C LEU A 387 -4.87 5.27 -29.84
N ALA A 388 -3.92 6.18 -29.64
CA ALA A 388 -4.17 7.60 -29.84
C ALA A 388 -4.44 7.94 -31.33
N ALA A 389 -3.80 7.24 -32.28
CA ALA A 389 -4.15 7.35 -33.69
C ALA A 389 -5.54 6.75 -34.00
N VAL A 390 -5.90 5.62 -33.37
CA VAL A 390 -7.25 5.02 -33.47
C VAL A 390 -8.32 5.98 -32.94
N GLU A 391 -8.08 6.63 -31.80
CA GLU A 391 -9.00 7.62 -31.22
C GLU A 391 -9.23 8.79 -32.18
N LYS A 392 -8.19 9.29 -32.85
CA LYS A 392 -8.32 10.29 -33.92
C LYS A 392 -9.16 9.77 -35.10
N ALA A 393 -8.95 8.52 -35.53
CA ALA A 393 -9.74 7.93 -36.61
C ALA A 393 -11.21 7.72 -36.20
N TYR A 394 -11.49 7.34 -34.96
CA TYR A 394 -12.86 7.28 -34.43
C TYR A 394 -13.49 8.67 -34.36
N ALA A 395 -12.73 9.74 -34.09
CA ALA A 395 -13.27 11.10 -34.08
C ALA A 395 -13.75 11.57 -35.47
N GLU A 396 -13.23 10.97 -36.56
CA GLU A 396 -13.72 11.22 -37.93
C GLU A 396 -15.02 10.45 -38.24
N ASP A 397 -15.35 9.41 -37.47
CA ASP A 397 -16.63 8.71 -37.54
C ASP A 397 -17.70 9.46 -36.73
N ALA A 398 -18.65 10.09 -37.43
CA ALA A 398 -19.74 10.83 -36.81
C ALA A 398 -20.58 10.02 -35.81
N THR A 399 -20.60 8.68 -35.93
CA THR A 399 -21.32 7.80 -35.00
C THR A 399 -20.58 7.64 -33.65
N MET A 400 -19.26 7.82 -33.63
CA MET A 400 -18.43 7.72 -32.44
C MET A 400 -18.32 9.03 -31.67
N ALA A 401 -18.57 10.17 -32.33
CA ALA A 401 -18.44 11.50 -31.74
C ALA A 401 -19.16 11.68 -30.38
N PRO A 402 -20.41 11.19 -30.17
CA PRO A 402 -21.05 11.27 -28.85
C PRO A 402 -20.29 10.51 -27.76
N THR A 403 -19.80 9.30 -28.09
CA THR A 403 -19.09 8.44 -27.12
C THR A 403 -17.73 9.03 -26.75
N LEU A 404 -17.00 9.55 -27.74
CA LEU A 404 -15.72 10.23 -27.50
C LEU A 404 -15.91 11.54 -26.72
N GLY A 405 -17.02 12.25 -26.95
CA GLY A 405 -17.40 13.42 -26.15
C GLY A 405 -17.53 13.06 -24.67
N LEU A 406 -18.31 12.03 -24.35
CA LEU A 406 -18.46 11.54 -22.96
C LEU A 406 -17.12 11.11 -22.36
N LEU A 407 -16.30 10.37 -23.12
CA LEU A 407 -14.98 9.91 -22.67
C LEU A 407 -14.01 11.07 -22.36
N SER A 408 -14.15 12.21 -23.05
CA SER A 408 -13.32 13.40 -22.81
C SER A 408 -13.76 14.24 -21.60
N THR A 409 -14.95 13.99 -21.05
CA THR A 409 -15.53 14.77 -19.93
C THR A 409 -15.96 13.90 -18.76
N TRP A 410 -15.58 12.61 -18.73
CA TRP A 410 -15.95 11.66 -17.67
C TRP A 410 -15.25 11.91 -16.33
N SER A 411 -14.37 12.90 -16.29
CA SER A 411 -13.72 13.40 -15.10
C SER A 411 -13.73 14.93 -15.08
N ASP A 412 -13.80 15.51 -13.88
CA ASP A 412 -13.71 16.96 -13.68
C ASP A 412 -12.27 17.47 -13.79
N GLU A 413 -12.08 18.78 -13.60
CA GLU A 413 -10.77 19.45 -13.66
C GLU A 413 -9.78 18.94 -12.59
N GLU A 414 -10.26 18.32 -11.52
CA GLU A 414 -9.46 17.72 -10.45
C GLU A 414 -9.21 16.22 -10.68
N GLY A 415 -9.71 15.67 -11.80
CA GLY A 415 -9.60 14.27 -12.18
C GLY A 415 -10.52 13.34 -11.39
N TYR A 416 -11.56 13.86 -10.74
CA TYR A 416 -12.60 13.05 -10.11
C TYR A 416 -13.66 12.64 -11.13
N ARG A 417 -14.23 11.46 -10.90
CA ARG A 417 -15.29 10.86 -11.69
C ARG A 417 -16.54 11.75 -11.77
N ASP A 418 -17.02 11.99 -12.98
CA ASP A 418 -18.35 12.56 -13.23
C ASP A 418 -19.37 11.42 -13.37
N GLU A 419 -20.22 11.26 -12.35
CA GLU A 419 -21.21 10.18 -12.29
C GLU A 419 -22.29 10.29 -13.37
N GLU A 420 -22.69 11.50 -13.76
CA GLU A 420 -23.73 11.70 -14.79
C GLU A 420 -23.19 11.32 -16.17
N VAL A 421 -21.97 11.77 -16.49
CA VAL A 421 -21.31 11.45 -17.75
C VAL A 421 -21.02 9.95 -17.86
N ILE A 422 -20.57 9.31 -16.78
CA ILE A 422 -20.32 7.87 -16.77
C ILE A 422 -21.62 7.09 -16.88
N ALA A 423 -22.69 7.49 -16.19
CA ALA A 423 -24.00 6.85 -16.35
C ALA A 423 -24.47 6.90 -17.80
N GLU A 424 -24.34 8.07 -18.46
CA GLU A 424 -24.68 8.21 -19.87
C GLU A 424 -23.75 7.37 -20.78
N LEU A 425 -22.44 7.31 -20.49
CA LEU A 425 -21.50 6.47 -21.22
C LEU A 425 -21.87 4.99 -21.08
N LEU A 426 -22.24 4.54 -19.87
CA LEU A 426 -22.62 3.14 -19.64
C LEU A 426 -23.89 2.76 -20.38
N GLU A 427 -24.86 3.67 -20.49
CA GLU A 427 -26.14 3.46 -21.17
C GLU A 427 -26.01 3.55 -22.70
N LYS A 428 -25.32 4.58 -23.21
CA LYS A 428 -25.36 4.98 -24.63
C LYS A 428 -24.01 4.87 -25.35
N GLY A 429 -22.93 4.62 -24.63
CA GLY A 429 -21.59 4.57 -25.19
C GLY A 429 -21.41 3.42 -26.18
N ASP A 430 -20.73 3.72 -27.29
CA ASP A 430 -20.38 2.73 -28.30
C ASP A 430 -19.22 1.86 -27.80
N ARG A 431 -19.44 0.54 -27.73
CA ARG A 431 -18.45 -0.43 -27.25
C ARG A 431 -17.19 -0.54 -28.12
N ARG A 432 -17.13 0.09 -29.30
CA ARG A 432 -15.90 0.24 -30.08
C ARG A 432 -14.78 0.99 -29.33
N ILE A 433 -15.11 1.76 -28.29
CA ILE A 433 -14.08 2.41 -27.44
C ILE A 433 -13.37 1.48 -26.47
N VAL A 434 -13.82 0.24 -26.28
CA VAL A 434 -13.28 -0.66 -25.25
C VAL A 434 -11.74 -0.81 -25.33
N PRO A 435 -11.09 -0.97 -26.50
CA PRO A 435 -9.62 -1.00 -26.57
C PRO A 435 -8.96 0.25 -25.96
N LEU A 436 -9.56 1.43 -26.17
CA LEU A 436 -9.08 2.69 -25.59
C LEU A 436 -9.22 2.67 -24.06
N LEU A 437 -10.33 2.14 -23.54
CA LEU A 437 -10.52 1.97 -22.09
C LEU A 437 -9.51 0.98 -21.50
N VAL A 438 -9.22 -0.14 -22.18
CA VAL A 438 -8.19 -1.09 -21.74
C VAL A 438 -6.82 -0.42 -21.70
N SER A 439 -6.46 0.36 -22.72
CA SER A 439 -5.19 1.10 -22.73
C SER A 439 -5.11 2.17 -21.64
N ARG A 440 -6.21 2.89 -21.36
CA ARG A 440 -6.29 3.82 -20.21
C ARG A 440 -6.17 3.09 -18.87
N ALA A 441 -6.83 1.95 -18.70
CA ALA A 441 -6.78 1.15 -17.48
C ALA A 441 -5.38 0.60 -17.15
N LEU A 442 -4.53 0.41 -18.16
CA LEU A 442 -3.12 0.04 -18.02
C LEU A 442 -2.21 1.18 -17.54
N GLN A 443 -2.69 2.42 -17.48
CA GLN A 443 -1.92 3.58 -17.01
C GLN A 443 -1.96 3.71 -15.48
N GLU A 444 -1.04 4.51 -14.95
CA GLU A 444 -0.88 4.78 -13.51
C GLU A 444 -1.44 6.16 -13.11
N ASP A 445 -2.50 6.61 -13.78
CA ASP A 445 -3.20 7.87 -13.48
C ASP A 445 -4.56 7.62 -12.81
N ARG A 446 -5.27 8.69 -12.41
CA ARG A 446 -6.59 8.58 -11.78
C ARG A 446 -7.66 8.06 -12.75
N GLU A 447 -7.58 8.43 -14.03
CA GLU A 447 -8.51 7.99 -15.07
C GLU A 447 -8.48 6.46 -15.28
N SER A 448 -7.34 5.83 -15.01
CA SER A 448 -7.19 4.39 -15.13
C SER A 448 -8.16 3.61 -14.22
N ASN A 449 -8.55 4.16 -13.06
CA ASN A 449 -9.54 3.56 -12.17
C ASN A 449 -10.95 3.70 -12.77
N ILE A 450 -11.27 4.88 -13.31
CA ILE A 450 -12.54 5.13 -13.99
C ILE A 450 -12.71 4.17 -15.18
N ALA A 451 -11.66 4.00 -15.98
CA ALA A 451 -11.65 3.07 -17.11
C ALA A 451 -11.92 1.62 -16.68
N MET A 452 -11.26 1.14 -15.62
CA MET A 452 -11.52 -0.20 -15.05
C MET A 452 -12.97 -0.37 -14.59
N ASP A 453 -13.53 0.67 -13.97
CA ASP A 453 -14.91 0.67 -13.50
C ASP A 453 -15.90 0.54 -14.65
N VAL A 454 -15.73 1.34 -15.72
CA VAL A 454 -16.57 1.28 -16.92
C VAL A 454 -16.50 -0.12 -17.56
N LEU A 455 -15.30 -0.69 -17.66
CA LEU A 455 -15.10 -2.05 -18.18
C LEU A 455 -15.80 -3.11 -17.31
N ALA A 456 -15.76 -2.97 -15.99
CA ALA A 456 -16.44 -3.87 -15.07
C ALA A 456 -17.96 -3.75 -15.19
N GLU A 457 -18.51 -2.53 -15.25
CA GLU A 457 -19.95 -2.28 -15.38
C GLU A 457 -20.50 -2.76 -16.74
N TRP A 458 -19.71 -2.66 -17.81
CA TRP A 458 -20.02 -3.27 -19.10
C TRP A 458 -19.80 -4.78 -19.15
N ALA A 459 -19.21 -5.37 -18.10
CA ALA A 459 -18.85 -6.78 -18.01
C ALA A 459 -18.05 -7.26 -19.23
N GLU A 460 -17.03 -6.51 -19.64
CA GLU A 460 -16.32 -6.71 -20.89
C GLU A 460 -15.29 -7.86 -20.83
N PRO A 461 -15.59 -9.05 -21.39
CA PRO A 461 -14.76 -10.24 -21.20
C PRO A 461 -13.38 -10.13 -21.84
N ARG A 462 -13.24 -9.41 -22.96
CA ARG A 462 -11.96 -9.32 -23.69
C ARG A 462 -10.91 -8.50 -22.93
N SER A 463 -11.35 -7.68 -21.99
CA SER A 463 -10.46 -6.86 -21.18
C SER A 463 -9.73 -7.65 -20.08
N VAL A 464 -10.31 -8.75 -19.60
CA VAL A 464 -9.78 -9.53 -18.45
C VAL A 464 -8.35 -10.00 -18.69
N GLU A 465 -8.07 -10.61 -19.84
CA GLU A 465 -6.73 -11.10 -20.15
C GLU A 465 -5.70 -9.95 -20.23
N SER A 466 -6.10 -8.83 -20.85
CA SER A 466 -5.22 -7.68 -21.04
C SER A 466 -4.87 -6.98 -19.73
N LEU A 467 -5.78 -7.03 -18.76
CA LEU A 467 -5.67 -6.35 -17.46
C LEU A 467 -5.23 -7.29 -16.33
N ARG A 468 -4.99 -8.57 -16.59
CA ARG A 468 -4.56 -9.53 -15.56
C ARG A 468 -3.31 -9.06 -14.79
N ASP A 469 -2.36 -8.45 -15.50
CA ASP A 469 -1.10 -8.04 -14.89
C ASP A 469 -1.25 -6.76 -14.05
N THR A 470 -2.31 -5.94 -14.25
CA THR A 470 -2.53 -4.75 -13.41
C THR A 470 -2.86 -5.13 -11.97
N ALA A 471 -3.51 -6.28 -11.76
CA ALA A 471 -3.78 -6.82 -10.42
C ALA A 471 -2.52 -7.35 -9.70
N LYS A 472 -1.37 -7.45 -10.39
CA LYS A 472 -0.11 -7.87 -9.78
C LYS A 472 0.72 -6.69 -9.27
N GLY A 473 0.45 -5.47 -9.73
CA GLY A 473 1.18 -4.26 -9.32
C GLY A 473 1.14 -4.03 -7.81
N VAL A 474 2.20 -3.43 -7.25
CA VAL A 474 2.22 -3.03 -5.84
C VAL A 474 1.37 -1.78 -5.70
N ASP A 475 0.29 -1.89 -4.94
CA ASP A 475 -0.66 -0.81 -4.69
C ASP A 475 -1.03 -0.91 -3.21
N ARG A 476 -0.63 0.11 -2.43
CA ARG A 476 -0.85 0.19 -0.97
C ARG A 476 -2.32 0.04 -0.61
N PHE A 477 -3.22 0.52 -1.46
CA PHE A 477 -4.66 0.51 -1.21
C PHE A 477 -5.38 -0.63 -1.95
N HIS A 478 -4.63 -1.48 -2.67
CA HIS A 478 -5.18 -2.60 -3.44
C HIS A 478 -6.30 -2.22 -4.43
N ILE A 479 -6.43 -0.94 -4.80
CA ILE A 479 -7.49 -0.41 -5.67
C ILE A 479 -7.49 -1.17 -7.01
N LYS A 480 -6.33 -1.31 -7.65
CA LYS A 480 -6.24 -2.03 -8.94
C LYS A 480 -6.67 -3.48 -8.84
N ARG A 481 -6.36 -4.15 -7.72
CA ARG A 481 -6.81 -5.52 -7.44
C ARG A 481 -8.31 -5.57 -7.25
N HIS A 482 -8.86 -4.66 -6.45
CA HIS A 482 -10.29 -4.58 -6.20
C HIS A 482 -11.08 -4.39 -7.51
N MET A 483 -10.62 -3.48 -8.36
CA MET A 483 -11.23 -3.21 -9.66
C MET A 483 -11.13 -4.41 -10.61
N PHE A 484 -9.99 -5.12 -10.62
CA PHE A 484 -9.84 -6.34 -11.41
C PHE A 484 -10.75 -7.47 -10.90
N ILE A 485 -10.88 -7.65 -9.58
CA ILE A 485 -11.82 -8.60 -8.96
C ILE A 485 -13.25 -8.29 -9.43
N ARG A 486 -13.66 -7.03 -9.37
CA ARG A 486 -14.99 -6.58 -9.82
C ARG A 486 -15.21 -6.81 -11.31
N LEU A 487 -14.22 -6.56 -12.15
CA LEU A 487 -14.28 -6.88 -13.58
C LEU A 487 -14.51 -8.37 -13.81
N VAL A 488 -13.71 -9.22 -13.20
CA VAL A 488 -13.82 -10.69 -13.31
C VAL A 488 -15.20 -11.17 -12.81
N GLN A 489 -15.63 -10.67 -11.65
CA GLN A 489 -16.95 -10.98 -11.07
C GLN A 489 -18.10 -10.57 -11.99
N SER A 490 -18.00 -9.39 -12.61
CA SER A 490 -19.04 -8.86 -13.49
C SER A 490 -19.11 -9.60 -14.82
N VAL A 491 -17.97 -10.03 -15.37
CA VAL A 491 -17.90 -10.91 -16.54
C VAL A 491 -18.52 -12.29 -16.25
N GLY A 492 -18.32 -12.81 -15.03
CA GLY A 492 -18.96 -14.05 -14.57
C GLY A 492 -18.42 -15.33 -15.21
N ASP A 493 -17.30 -15.27 -15.94
CA ASP A 493 -16.67 -16.44 -16.54
C ASP A 493 -15.83 -17.22 -15.52
N ARG A 494 -16.24 -18.45 -15.25
CA ARG A 494 -15.56 -19.41 -14.36
C ARG A 494 -14.09 -19.62 -14.70
N GLY A 495 -13.71 -19.55 -15.98
CA GLY A 495 -12.33 -19.71 -16.43
C GLY A 495 -11.34 -18.71 -15.82
N ASN A 496 -11.85 -17.59 -15.30
CA ASN A 496 -11.07 -16.53 -14.65
C ASN A 496 -10.88 -16.75 -13.14
N ALA A 497 -11.55 -17.73 -12.52
CA ALA A 497 -11.41 -18.01 -11.08
C ALA A 497 -9.96 -18.33 -10.70
N LYS A 498 -9.20 -18.97 -11.59
CA LYS A 498 -7.77 -19.25 -11.39
C LYS A 498 -6.93 -17.99 -11.13
N ASP A 499 -7.31 -16.87 -11.74
CA ASP A 499 -6.59 -15.60 -11.61
C ASP A 499 -6.88 -14.98 -10.23
N LEU A 500 -8.14 -15.04 -9.77
CA LEU A 500 -8.52 -14.65 -8.41
C LEU A 500 -7.87 -15.55 -7.34
N VAL A 501 -7.81 -16.86 -7.56
CA VAL A 501 -7.09 -17.79 -6.66
C VAL A 501 -5.60 -17.46 -6.59
N ALA A 502 -4.98 -17.04 -7.69
CA ALA A 502 -3.58 -16.62 -7.69
C ALA A 502 -3.38 -15.34 -6.85
N ILE A 503 -4.28 -14.37 -6.97
CA ILE A 503 -4.26 -13.14 -6.14
C ILE A 503 -4.42 -13.47 -4.66
N LEU A 504 -5.38 -14.33 -4.30
CA LEU A 504 -5.60 -14.78 -2.91
C LEU A 504 -4.34 -15.43 -2.32
N LYS A 505 -3.66 -16.28 -3.09
CA LYS A 505 -2.43 -16.95 -2.64
C LYS A 505 -1.25 -16.00 -2.48
N ALA A 506 -1.16 -14.99 -3.34
CA ALA A 506 -0.08 -14.01 -3.30
C ALA A 506 -0.25 -12.98 -2.16
N ASN A 507 -1.48 -12.78 -1.68
CA ASN A 507 -1.82 -11.79 -0.67
C ASN A 507 -2.54 -12.48 0.51
N PRO A 508 -1.84 -13.27 1.34
CA PRO A 508 -2.47 -13.83 2.53
C PRO A 508 -2.90 -12.69 3.48
N PRO A 509 -3.96 -12.89 4.28
CA PRO A 509 -4.37 -11.91 5.27
C PRO A 509 -3.23 -11.60 6.27
N ARG A 510 -3.10 -10.34 6.67
CA ARG A 510 -2.10 -9.84 7.62
C ARG A 510 -2.81 -9.03 8.70
N GLU A 511 -2.32 -9.13 9.93
CA GLU A 511 -2.81 -8.26 11.02
C GLU A 511 -2.58 -6.80 10.64
N GLU A 512 -3.58 -5.94 10.88
CA GLU A 512 -3.53 -4.49 10.65
C GLU A 512 -3.49 -4.04 9.16
N ASP A 513 -3.74 -4.96 8.21
CA ASP A 513 -3.88 -4.64 6.78
C ASP A 513 -5.37 -4.52 6.36
N GLY A 514 -6.02 -3.46 6.83
CA GLY A 514 -7.45 -3.23 6.58
C GLY A 514 -7.84 -3.17 5.10
N GLU A 515 -6.99 -2.59 4.24
CA GLU A 515 -7.26 -2.54 2.80
C GLU A 515 -7.06 -3.90 2.13
N GLY A 516 -6.04 -4.66 2.54
CA GLY A 516 -5.84 -6.05 2.14
C GLY A 516 -7.03 -6.93 2.51
N GLU A 517 -7.57 -6.80 3.73
CA GLU A 517 -8.76 -7.54 4.17
C GLU A 517 -10.00 -7.25 3.31
N LYS A 518 -10.25 -5.98 2.98
CA LYS A 518 -11.37 -5.59 2.10
C LYS A 518 -11.24 -6.20 0.72
N MET A 519 -10.04 -6.15 0.15
CA MET A 519 -9.74 -6.78 -1.15
C MET A 519 -9.97 -8.29 -1.09
N LEU A 520 -9.53 -8.95 -0.02
CA LEU A 520 -9.69 -10.39 0.18
C LEU A 520 -11.15 -10.80 0.37
N ALA A 521 -11.95 -9.99 1.05
CA ALA A 521 -13.39 -10.21 1.18
C ALA A 521 -14.11 -10.13 -0.17
N ALA A 522 -13.85 -9.08 -0.95
CA ALA A 522 -14.38 -8.94 -2.32
C ALA A 522 -13.97 -10.13 -3.20
N LEU A 523 -12.70 -10.55 -3.10
CA LEU A 523 -12.16 -11.69 -3.82
C LEU A 523 -12.88 -12.99 -3.45
N ALA A 524 -13.07 -13.27 -2.16
CA ALA A 524 -13.77 -14.47 -1.70
C ALA A 524 -15.22 -14.50 -2.19
N VAL A 525 -15.95 -13.38 -2.09
CA VAL A 525 -17.31 -13.27 -2.65
C VAL A 525 -17.29 -13.56 -4.16
N ALA A 526 -16.38 -12.95 -4.92
CA ALA A 526 -16.26 -13.17 -6.36
C ALA A 526 -15.97 -14.65 -6.70
N LEU A 527 -15.09 -15.33 -5.95
CA LEU A 527 -14.83 -16.76 -6.14
C LEU A 527 -16.08 -17.61 -5.91
N GLY A 528 -16.88 -17.29 -4.87
CA GLY A 528 -18.16 -17.93 -4.60
C GLY A 528 -19.17 -17.74 -5.74
N GLU A 529 -19.25 -16.52 -6.27
CA GLU A 529 -20.12 -16.14 -7.39
C GLU A 529 -19.78 -16.85 -8.69
N LEU A 530 -18.49 -16.94 -9.03
CA LEU A 530 -18.04 -17.69 -10.21
C LEU A 530 -18.41 -19.17 -10.05
N GLY A 531 -18.24 -19.72 -8.85
CA GLY A 531 -18.64 -21.10 -8.56
C GLY A 531 -17.70 -22.14 -9.16
N ASP A 532 -16.42 -21.80 -9.37
CA ASP A 532 -15.38 -22.74 -9.82
C ASP A 532 -14.84 -23.56 -8.63
N PRO A 533 -15.01 -24.90 -8.60
CA PRO A 533 -14.59 -25.73 -7.47
C PRO A 533 -13.08 -25.70 -7.17
N SER A 534 -12.24 -25.29 -8.12
CA SER A 534 -10.78 -25.19 -7.92
C SER A 534 -10.38 -24.14 -6.89
N ALA A 535 -11.29 -23.21 -6.55
CA ALA A 535 -11.08 -22.23 -5.50
C ALA A 535 -11.16 -22.83 -4.08
N ALA A 536 -11.81 -23.99 -3.93
CA ALA A 536 -12.14 -24.54 -2.62
C ALA A 536 -10.91 -24.81 -1.74
N ASP A 537 -9.84 -25.37 -2.30
CA ASP A 537 -8.61 -25.68 -1.54
C ASP A 537 -7.90 -24.43 -1.02
N ALA A 538 -8.03 -23.31 -1.72
CA ALA A 538 -7.49 -22.03 -1.27
C ALA A 538 -8.35 -21.46 -0.13
N LEU A 539 -9.68 -21.46 -0.29
CA LEU A 539 -10.62 -20.93 0.68
C LEU A 539 -10.67 -21.73 1.98
N LEU A 540 -10.57 -23.07 1.93
CA LEU A 540 -10.58 -23.94 3.11
C LEU A 540 -9.45 -23.62 4.10
N ARG A 541 -8.33 -23.04 3.64
CA ARG A 541 -7.21 -22.65 4.51
C ARG A 541 -7.55 -21.48 5.43
N TYR A 542 -8.54 -20.69 5.05
CA TYR A 542 -8.97 -19.49 5.79
C TYR A 542 -10.22 -19.74 6.63
N LEU A 543 -10.67 -20.99 6.76
CA LEU A 543 -11.84 -21.33 7.58
C LEU A 543 -11.66 -20.93 9.05
N ASP A 544 -10.42 -20.86 9.55
CA ASP A 544 -10.11 -20.48 10.93
C ASP A 544 -9.66 -19.03 11.09
N THR A 545 -9.65 -18.25 10.00
CA THR A 545 -9.23 -16.86 10.03
C THR A 545 -10.33 -16.00 10.66
N GLN A 546 -10.01 -15.32 11.76
CA GLN A 546 -10.86 -14.32 12.42
C GLN A 546 -10.19 -12.96 12.21
N LEU A 547 -10.76 -12.12 11.37
CA LEU A 547 -10.28 -10.76 11.10
C LEU A 547 -11.47 -9.81 11.23
N GLU A 548 -11.24 -8.67 11.87
CA GLU A 548 -12.30 -7.77 12.34
C GLU A 548 -12.46 -6.51 11.48
N ASP A 549 -11.56 -6.18 10.54
CA ASP A 549 -11.59 -4.90 9.82
C ASP A 549 -12.44 -4.94 8.54
N VAL A 550 -13.12 -3.81 8.30
CA VAL A 550 -14.23 -3.67 7.39
C VAL A 550 -14.35 -2.29 6.78
N GLY A 551 -14.27 -2.21 5.44
CA GLY A 551 -14.42 -0.95 4.70
C GLY A 551 -15.58 -0.91 3.72
N THR A 552 -15.77 0.24 3.09
CA THR A 552 -16.93 0.57 2.25
C THR A 552 -16.98 -0.16 0.91
N GLU A 553 -15.85 -0.67 0.40
CA GLU A 553 -15.80 -1.32 -0.93
C GLU A 553 -16.31 -2.77 -0.91
N ALA A 554 -16.15 -3.47 0.22
CA ALA A 554 -16.62 -4.83 0.44
C ALA A 554 -17.34 -4.91 1.79
N PRO A 555 -18.68 -4.76 1.83
CA PRO A 555 -19.42 -4.66 3.07
C PRO A 555 -19.59 -6.00 3.82
N ILE A 556 -18.83 -7.05 3.48
CA ILE A 556 -18.91 -8.38 4.12
C ILE A 556 -17.53 -8.75 4.67
N HIS A 557 -17.45 -9.21 5.93
CA HIS A 557 -16.18 -9.51 6.58
C HIS A 557 -15.48 -10.64 5.84
N PHE A 558 -14.14 -10.67 5.82
CA PHE A 558 -13.40 -11.70 5.09
C PHE A 558 -13.81 -13.13 5.53
N GLY A 559 -13.95 -13.38 6.83
CA GLY A 559 -14.41 -14.68 7.34
C GLY A 559 -15.80 -15.07 6.81
N ASP A 560 -16.75 -14.15 6.84
CA ASP A 560 -18.10 -14.35 6.29
C ASP A 560 -18.11 -14.53 4.77
N ALA A 561 -17.24 -13.81 4.05
CA ALA A 561 -17.06 -13.95 2.61
C ALA A 561 -16.46 -15.32 2.24
N VAL A 562 -15.54 -15.87 3.05
CA VAL A 562 -15.02 -17.23 2.89
C VAL A 562 -16.13 -18.25 3.13
N LEU A 563 -16.94 -18.09 4.18
CA LEU A 563 -18.07 -18.98 4.47
C LEU A 563 -19.11 -18.94 3.35
N TYR A 564 -19.44 -17.74 2.86
CA TYR A 564 -20.28 -17.54 1.68
C TYR A 564 -19.73 -18.32 0.49
N ALA A 565 -18.46 -18.12 0.16
CA ALA A 565 -17.83 -18.75 -1.00
C ALA A 565 -17.84 -20.27 -0.92
N LEU A 566 -17.48 -20.85 0.24
CA LEU A 566 -17.52 -22.29 0.46
C LEU A 566 -18.94 -22.85 0.33
N GLY A 567 -19.95 -22.15 0.87
CA GLY A 567 -21.35 -22.51 0.72
C GLY A 567 -21.86 -22.42 -0.73
N ALA A 568 -21.46 -21.37 -1.45
CA ALA A 568 -21.81 -21.16 -2.86
C ALA A 568 -21.21 -22.23 -3.77
N LEU A 569 -19.94 -22.60 -3.51
CA LEU A 569 -19.23 -23.68 -4.19
C LEU A 569 -19.77 -25.07 -3.88
N GLY A 570 -20.51 -25.22 -2.76
CA GLY A 570 -20.97 -26.53 -2.31
C GLY A 570 -19.83 -27.40 -1.74
N GLU A 571 -18.80 -26.79 -1.14
CA GLU A 571 -17.62 -27.51 -0.62
C GLU A 571 -17.95 -28.33 0.64
N ALA A 572 -18.33 -29.59 0.43
CA ALA A 572 -18.78 -30.50 1.49
C ALA A 572 -17.73 -30.72 2.61
N ARG A 573 -16.43 -30.58 2.33
CA ARG A 573 -15.36 -30.72 3.34
C ARG A 573 -15.46 -29.67 4.45
N ALA A 574 -16.10 -28.53 4.20
CA ALA A 574 -16.30 -27.49 5.21
C ALA A 574 -17.41 -27.84 6.22
N LEU A 575 -18.40 -28.67 5.86
CA LEU A 575 -19.60 -28.86 6.68
C LEU A 575 -19.33 -29.43 8.07
N ALA A 576 -18.61 -30.55 8.16
CA ALA A 576 -18.33 -31.19 9.45
C ALA A 576 -17.49 -30.31 10.39
N PRO A 577 -16.41 -29.65 9.92
CA PRO A 577 -15.70 -28.66 10.73
C PRO A 577 -16.58 -27.50 11.22
N LEU A 578 -17.48 -26.98 10.40
CA LEU A 578 -18.40 -25.90 10.79
C LEU A 578 -19.37 -26.35 11.89
N MET A 579 -20.02 -27.50 11.71
CA MET A 579 -20.91 -28.08 12.71
C MET A 579 -20.22 -28.30 14.05
N ALA A 580 -18.99 -28.83 14.03
CA ALA A 580 -18.21 -29.05 15.25
C ALA A 580 -17.90 -27.76 16.02
N ARG A 581 -17.68 -26.64 15.31
CA ARG A 581 -17.46 -25.32 15.93
C ARG A 581 -18.73 -24.76 16.58
N VAL A 582 -19.87 -24.91 15.93
CA VAL A 582 -21.18 -24.54 16.49
C VAL A 582 -21.50 -25.38 17.72
N GLU A 583 -21.29 -26.70 17.66
CA GLU A 583 -21.53 -27.61 18.81
C GLU A 583 -20.62 -27.31 20.01
N ALA A 584 -19.39 -26.86 19.74
CA ALA A 584 -18.45 -26.45 20.76
C ALA A 584 -18.73 -25.04 21.32
N ASN A 585 -19.83 -24.38 20.90
CA ASN A 585 -20.15 -22.98 21.18
C ASN A 585 -18.99 -22.02 20.86
N LYS A 586 -18.15 -22.37 19.88
CA LYS A 586 -17.06 -21.50 19.43
C LYS A 586 -17.57 -20.44 18.46
N TRP A 587 -18.53 -20.82 17.63
CA TRP A 587 -19.17 -19.94 16.65
C TRP A 587 -20.68 -19.92 16.85
N ALA A 588 -21.28 -18.74 16.79
CA ALA A 588 -22.71 -18.57 16.92
C ALA A 588 -23.32 -18.18 15.55
N PRO A 589 -24.26 -18.98 14.99
CA PRO A 589 -24.94 -18.59 13.74
C PRO A 589 -25.73 -17.27 13.86
N SER A 590 -26.07 -16.84 15.08
CA SER A 590 -26.66 -15.53 15.36
C SER A 590 -25.72 -14.35 15.14
N GLU A 591 -24.42 -14.59 14.98
CA GLU A 591 -23.37 -13.57 14.84
C GLU A 591 -22.68 -13.59 13.47
N SER A 592 -22.99 -14.57 12.61
CA SER A 592 -22.38 -14.72 11.28
C SER A 592 -23.43 -15.11 10.23
N PRO A 593 -23.87 -14.18 9.36
CA PRO A 593 -24.74 -14.49 8.22
C PRO A 593 -24.07 -15.46 7.25
N GLY A 594 -22.74 -15.37 7.06
CA GLY A 594 -21.97 -16.29 6.23
C GLY A 594 -22.04 -17.73 6.74
N LEU A 595 -21.99 -17.94 8.06
CA LEU A 595 -22.13 -19.26 8.67
C LEU A 595 -23.53 -19.85 8.46
N CYS A 596 -24.58 -19.05 8.66
CA CYS A 596 -25.96 -19.45 8.38
C CYS A 596 -26.11 -19.91 6.92
N PHE A 597 -25.62 -19.09 5.98
CA PHE A 597 -25.64 -19.40 4.56
C PHE A 597 -24.87 -20.70 4.24
N ALA A 598 -23.62 -20.82 4.72
CA ALA A 598 -22.79 -21.98 4.48
C ALA A 598 -23.41 -23.29 5.01
N LEU A 599 -23.90 -23.27 6.26
CA LEU A 599 -24.57 -24.43 6.85
C LEU A 599 -25.80 -24.84 6.05
N GLY A 600 -26.65 -23.89 5.67
CA GLY A 600 -27.83 -24.13 4.83
C GLY A 600 -27.48 -24.78 3.50
N ARG A 601 -26.53 -24.19 2.76
CA ARG A 601 -26.12 -24.65 1.44
C ARG A 601 -25.46 -26.03 1.46
N LEU A 602 -24.50 -26.22 2.37
CA LEU A 602 -23.72 -27.46 2.43
C LEU A 602 -24.57 -28.62 2.95
N ALA A 603 -25.41 -28.38 3.95
CA ALA A 603 -26.28 -29.42 4.48
C ALA A 603 -27.37 -29.82 3.49
N ALA A 604 -27.85 -28.94 2.61
CA ALA A 604 -28.85 -29.30 1.58
C ALA A 604 -28.41 -30.49 0.71
N GLY A 605 -27.10 -30.65 0.47
CA GLY A 605 -26.51 -31.78 -0.24
C GLY A 605 -26.15 -33.00 0.63
N ALA A 606 -26.34 -32.93 1.96
CA ALA A 606 -25.97 -33.97 2.91
C ALA A 606 -27.10 -34.99 3.18
N ASP A 607 -26.78 -36.03 3.95
CA ASP A 607 -27.77 -37.04 4.35
C ASP A 607 -28.88 -36.44 5.25
N ALA A 608 -30.02 -37.13 5.35
CA ALA A 608 -31.19 -36.65 6.09
C ALA A 608 -30.94 -36.50 7.61
N GLY A 609 -29.98 -37.22 8.19
CA GLY A 609 -29.59 -37.04 9.59
C GLY A 609 -28.85 -35.73 9.78
N THR A 610 -27.83 -35.49 8.96
CA THR A 610 -27.04 -34.25 8.96
C THR A 610 -27.93 -33.03 8.67
N ARG A 611 -28.81 -33.10 7.67
CA ARG A 611 -29.79 -32.03 7.36
C ARG A 611 -30.64 -31.65 8.56
N ARG A 612 -31.24 -32.64 9.23
CA ARG A 612 -32.06 -32.39 10.44
C ARG A 612 -31.24 -31.81 11.58
N LYS A 613 -30.00 -32.26 11.75
CA LYS A 613 -29.11 -31.75 12.79
C LYS A 613 -28.77 -30.27 12.56
N VAL A 614 -28.44 -29.89 11.33
CA VAL A 614 -28.16 -28.49 10.97
C VAL A 614 -29.43 -27.63 11.08
N ALA A 615 -30.57 -28.11 10.60
CA ALA A 615 -31.84 -27.40 10.78
C ALA A 615 -32.15 -27.15 12.25
N ALA A 616 -31.91 -28.13 13.13
CA ALA A 616 -32.10 -27.96 14.58
C ALA A 616 -31.12 -26.95 15.20
N MET A 617 -29.87 -26.88 14.72
CA MET A 617 -28.90 -25.86 15.16
C MET A 617 -29.37 -24.45 14.80
N LEU A 618 -29.86 -24.26 13.57
CA LEU A 618 -30.38 -22.98 13.11
C LEU A 618 -31.67 -22.61 13.85
N GLU A 619 -32.59 -23.56 14.05
CA GLU A 619 -33.83 -23.34 14.79
C GLU A 619 -33.57 -22.93 16.25
N ALA A 620 -32.52 -23.47 16.87
CA ALA A 620 -32.16 -23.15 18.25
C ALA A 620 -31.75 -21.68 18.46
N VAL A 621 -31.29 -21.01 17.40
CA VAL A 621 -30.91 -19.58 17.41
C VAL A 621 -31.89 -18.71 16.62
N ARG A 622 -32.95 -19.30 16.04
CA ARG A 622 -33.96 -18.59 15.25
C ARG A 622 -34.75 -17.63 16.13
N ILE A 623 -34.78 -16.37 15.72
CA ILE A 623 -35.52 -15.34 16.44
C ILE A 623 -37.01 -15.41 16.04
N THR A 624 -37.82 -16.03 16.89
CA THR A 624 -39.28 -16.09 16.75
C THR A 624 -39.98 -15.04 17.62
N GLN A 625 -39.52 -14.85 18.86
CA GLN A 625 -39.87 -13.76 19.80
C GLN A 625 -38.69 -13.57 20.76
N PHE A 626 -38.24 -12.33 21.00
CA PHE A 626 -37.27 -12.08 22.06
C PHE A 626 -37.72 -10.95 22.99
N LYS A 627 -37.16 -10.93 24.18
CA LYS A 627 -37.46 -9.96 25.22
C LYS A 627 -36.23 -9.06 25.36
N LEU A 628 -36.35 -7.79 24.99
CA LEU A 628 -35.27 -6.83 25.21
C LEU A 628 -35.61 -5.99 26.45
N GLU A 629 -34.66 -5.90 27.37
CA GLU A 629 -34.71 -4.95 28.46
C GLU A 629 -34.25 -3.59 27.92
N GLY A 630 -35.16 -2.61 27.87
CA GLY A 630 -34.81 -1.26 27.43
C GLY A 630 -33.83 -0.59 28.39
N SER A 631 -33.24 0.54 27.98
CA SER A 631 -32.42 1.39 28.85
C SER A 631 -33.16 1.90 30.10
N ASP A 632 -34.49 1.72 30.14
CA ASP A 632 -35.38 1.98 31.26
C ASP A 632 -35.61 0.75 32.18
N GLY A 633 -34.88 -0.35 31.98
CA GLY A 633 -35.01 -1.59 32.77
C GLY A 633 -36.31 -2.37 32.50
N LYS A 634 -37.08 -2.01 31.47
CA LYS A 634 -38.34 -2.69 31.15
C LYS A 634 -38.15 -3.72 30.05
N VAL A 635 -38.45 -4.97 30.40
CA VAL A 635 -38.49 -6.09 29.47
C VAL A 635 -39.75 -5.99 28.60
N ARG A 636 -39.59 -5.69 27.31
CA ARG A 636 -40.69 -5.63 26.35
C ARG A 636 -40.66 -6.86 25.43
N PRO A 637 -41.80 -7.53 25.17
CA PRO A 637 -41.88 -8.55 24.13
C PRO A 637 -41.65 -7.86 22.79
N ARG A 638 -40.59 -8.27 22.09
CA ARG A 638 -40.22 -7.77 20.78
C ARG A 638 -40.65 -8.80 19.72
N THR A 639 -41.39 -8.32 18.74
CA THR A 639 -41.84 -9.08 17.55
C THR A 639 -40.77 -8.98 16.45
N ARG A 640 -40.81 -9.80 15.40
CA ARG A 640 -39.91 -9.64 14.24
C ARG A 640 -39.95 -8.23 13.62
N ALA A 641 -41.11 -7.58 13.66
CA ALA A 641 -41.29 -6.18 13.29
C ALA A 641 -40.44 -5.17 14.10
N SER A 642 -39.92 -5.57 15.27
CA SER A 642 -39.07 -4.73 16.14
C SER A 642 -37.57 -4.86 15.91
N LEU A 643 -37.12 -5.83 15.09
CA LEU A 643 -35.76 -5.81 14.51
C LEU A 643 -35.57 -4.54 13.65
N PHE A 644 -36.68 -3.96 13.18
CA PHE A 644 -36.72 -2.84 12.27
C PHE A 644 -37.06 -1.50 12.93
N ASN A 645 -37.58 -1.47 14.17
CA ASN A 645 -38.21 -0.25 14.72
C ASN A 645 -37.44 0.44 15.86
N GLU A 646 -36.36 -0.15 16.37
CA GLU A 646 -35.58 0.46 17.45
C GLU A 646 -34.13 0.74 17.05
N VAL A 647 -33.71 1.91 17.53
CA VAL A 647 -32.55 2.73 17.23
C VAL A 647 -31.23 2.05 17.67
N GLY A 648 -30.30 1.83 16.74
CA GLY A 648 -28.86 1.62 16.98
C GLY A 648 -28.33 0.18 17.14
N GLY A 649 -28.11 -0.57 16.04
CA GLY A 649 -27.14 -1.68 16.03
C GLY A 649 -27.65 -3.12 15.87
N GLN A 650 -28.78 -3.37 15.19
CA GLN A 650 -29.25 -4.75 14.89
C GLN A 650 -29.12 -5.18 13.42
N THR A 651 -28.36 -4.44 12.62
CA THR A 651 -28.07 -4.75 11.20
C THR A 651 -27.48 -6.15 11.03
N MET A 652 -26.44 -6.49 11.81
CA MET A 652 -25.84 -7.82 11.79
C MET A 652 -26.83 -8.92 12.20
N THR A 653 -27.55 -8.74 13.32
CA THR A 653 -28.58 -9.69 13.77
C THR A 653 -29.67 -9.91 12.72
N THR A 654 -30.07 -8.84 12.02
CA THR A 654 -31.05 -8.91 10.94
C THR A 654 -30.47 -9.68 9.75
N ALA A 655 -29.22 -9.44 9.37
CA ALA A 655 -28.54 -10.17 8.29
C ALA A 655 -28.44 -11.67 8.62
N CYS A 656 -28.04 -12.02 9.85
CA CYS A 656 -28.05 -13.39 10.36
C CYS A 656 -29.43 -14.03 10.24
N GLN A 657 -30.48 -13.32 10.68
CA GLN A 657 -31.85 -13.83 10.61
C GLN A 657 -32.32 -14.03 9.15
N VAL A 658 -31.98 -13.13 8.23
CA VAL A 658 -32.30 -13.28 6.80
C VAL A 658 -31.62 -14.53 6.22
N MET A 659 -30.32 -14.71 6.46
CA MET A 659 -29.59 -15.88 5.97
C MET A 659 -30.01 -17.19 6.66
N LEU A 660 -30.41 -17.12 7.93
CA LEU A 660 -30.96 -18.25 8.67
C LEU A 660 -32.28 -18.73 8.05
N GLU A 661 -33.21 -17.82 7.76
CA GLU A 661 -34.50 -18.19 7.15
C GLU A 661 -34.28 -18.70 5.70
N ASP A 662 -33.36 -18.12 4.92
CA ASP A 662 -32.94 -18.66 3.61
C ASP A 662 -32.42 -20.10 3.74
N ALA A 663 -31.56 -20.36 4.73
CA ALA A 663 -31.04 -21.70 5.00
C ALA A 663 -32.16 -22.68 5.37
N LEU A 664 -33.09 -22.30 6.26
CA LEU A 664 -34.21 -23.15 6.66
C LEU A 664 -35.16 -23.47 5.50
N VAL A 665 -35.42 -22.53 4.58
CA VAL A 665 -36.21 -22.80 3.38
C VAL A 665 -35.57 -23.90 2.51
N GLY A 666 -34.24 -23.95 2.47
CA GLY A 666 -33.50 -24.98 1.73
C GLY A 666 -33.38 -26.33 2.46
N LEU A 667 -33.49 -26.35 3.80
CA LEU A 667 -33.28 -27.54 4.62
C LEU A 667 -34.56 -28.24 5.08
N THR A 668 -35.70 -27.56 5.05
CA THR A 668 -36.96 -28.05 5.59
C THR A 668 -38.01 -28.30 4.50
N GLU A 669 -39.08 -29.02 4.85
CA GLU A 669 -40.20 -29.34 3.94
C GLU A 669 -41.54 -29.05 4.64
N GLY A 670 -42.62 -28.95 3.85
CA GLY A 670 -43.98 -28.75 4.37
C GLY A 670 -44.14 -27.47 5.19
N ALA A 671 -44.82 -27.57 6.34
CA ALA A 671 -45.18 -26.41 7.17
C ALA A 671 -43.96 -25.60 7.65
N ALA A 672 -42.84 -26.25 7.98
CA ALA A 672 -41.64 -25.56 8.44
C ALA A 672 -41.00 -24.72 7.32
N ARG A 673 -41.01 -25.23 6.09
CA ARG A 673 -40.53 -24.49 4.91
C ARG A 673 -41.41 -23.29 4.60
N GLU A 674 -42.73 -23.47 4.64
CA GLU A 674 -43.69 -22.39 4.38
C GLU A 674 -43.60 -21.30 5.47
N GLU A 675 -43.35 -21.69 6.72
CA GLU A 675 -43.10 -20.74 7.81
C GLU A 675 -41.83 -19.92 7.56
N ALA A 676 -40.70 -20.57 7.25
CA ALA A 676 -39.45 -19.87 6.94
C ALA A 676 -39.58 -18.95 5.71
N LEU A 677 -40.31 -19.39 4.68
CA LEU A 677 -40.59 -18.57 3.50
C LEU A 677 -41.49 -17.37 3.84
N ALA A 678 -42.50 -17.55 4.69
CA ALA A 678 -43.31 -16.45 5.18
C ALA A 678 -42.46 -15.42 5.94
N HIS A 679 -41.46 -15.88 6.71
CA HIS A 679 -40.55 -14.97 7.41
C HIS A 679 -39.65 -14.19 6.45
N LEU A 680 -39.13 -14.82 5.39
CA LEU A 680 -38.39 -14.11 4.34
C LEU A 680 -39.26 -13.07 3.62
N LYS A 681 -40.55 -13.40 3.35
CA LYS A 681 -41.53 -12.48 2.76
C LYS A 681 -41.77 -11.23 3.60
N ASP A 682 -41.59 -11.33 4.91
CA ASP A 682 -41.65 -10.17 5.80
C ASP A 682 -40.31 -9.42 5.85
N LEU A 683 -39.20 -10.15 6.03
CA LEU A 683 -37.87 -9.57 6.27
C LEU A 683 -37.30 -8.85 5.04
N VAL A 684 -37.32 -9.49 3.86
CA VAL A 684 -36.66 -8.96 2.66
C VAL A 684 -37.28 -7.63 2.21
N PRO A 685 -38.61 -7.51 2.03
CA PRO A 685 -39.22 -6.23 1.68
C PRO A 685 -39.04 -5.18 2.78
N ALA A 686 -39.09 -5.56 4.06
CA ALA A 686 -38.90 -4.62 5.17
C ALA A 686 -37.49 -3.99 5.16
N VAL A 687 -36.45 -4.78 4.87
CA VAL A 687 -35.08 -4.24 4.71
C VAL A 687 -35.01 -3.32 3.49
N LEU A 688 -35.42 -3.80 2.31
CA LEU A 688 -35.18 -3.09 1.05
C LEU A 688 -36.02 -1.80 0.92
N THR A 689 -37.29 -1.82 1.32
CA THR A 689 -38.15 -0.63 1.31
C THR A 689 -37.90 0.29 2.51
N GLY A 690 -37.41 -0.27 3.62
CA GLY A 690 -37.10 0.51 4.83
C GLY A 690 -35.84 1.35 4.69
N TRP A 691 -34.93 0.98 3.77
CA TRP A 691 -33.65 1.64 3.57
C TRP A 691 -33.77 3.14 3.29
N GLU A 692 -34.61 3.55 2.33
CA GLU A 692 -34.77 4.97 1.95
C GLU A 692 -35.34 5.84 3.08
N ALA A 693 -36.26 5.28 3.86
CA ALA A 693 -36.90 6.00 4.98
C ALA A 693 -35.98 6.12 6.22
N ARG A 694 -34.81 5.46 6.21
CA ARG A 694 -33.96 5.24 7.39
C ARG A 694 -32.49 5.52 7.12
N GLN A 695 -32.16 6.43 6.19
CA GLN A 695 -30.81 6.97 6.02
C GLN A 695 -30.38 7.87 7.21
N ASP A 696 -30.66 7.45 8.45
CA ASP A 696 -30.01 8.00 9.63
C ASP A 696 -28.63 7.35 9.82
N ASP A 697 -27.84 7.89 10.74
CA ASP A 697 -26.46 7.44 11.06
C ASP A 697 -26.36 5.94 11.40
N GLN A 698 -27.47 5.20 11.50
CA GLN A 698 -27.55 3.83 12.03
C GLN A 698 -27.68 2.77 10.94
N TRP A 699 -28.19 3.12 9.76
CA TRP A 699 -28.19 2.27 8.58
C TRP A 699 -27.13 2.72 7.57
N SER A 700 -26.65 3.97 7.66
CA SER A 700 -25.47 4.41 6.91
C SER A 700 -24.20 3.83 7.54
N GLY A 701 -23.42 3.08 6.77
CA GLY A 701 -22.18 2.47 7.24
C GLY A 701 -22.08 1.00 6.89
N TYR A 702 -20.99 0.38 7.34
CA TYR A 702 -20.59 -0.95 6.92
C TYR A 702 -21.69 -2.02 7.14
N ASP A 703 -22.20 -2.14 8.37
CA ASP A 703 -23.17 -3.20 8.70
C ASP A 703 -24.50 -3.03 7.95
N GLY A 704 -24.88 -1.79 7.61
CA GLY A 704 -26.07 -1.52 6.80
C GLY A 704 -25.88 -2.00 5.37
N TYR A 705 -24.73 -1.71 4.77
CA TYR A 705 -24.38 -2.22 3.44
C TYR A 705 -24.24 -3.75 3.43
N ALA A 706 -23.76 -4.34 4.53
CA ALA A 706 -23.67 -5.79 4.70
C ALA A 706 -25.06 -6.41 4.66
N LEU A 707 -25.98 -5.85 5.45
CA LEU A 707 -27.38 -6.26 5.49
C LEU A 707 -28.04 -6.18 4.11
N LEU A 708 -27.81 -5.10 3.35
CA LEU A 708 -28.28 -5.00 1.97
C LEU A 708 -27.72 -6.11 1.07
N ALA A 709 -26.41 -6.35 1.12
CA ALA A 709 -25.77 -7.38 0.31
C ALA A 709 -26.36 -8.77 0.60
N TRP A 710 -26.46 -9.15 1.88
CA TRP A 710 -27.08 -10.42 2.28
C TRP A 710 -28.56 -10.51 1.87
N THR A 711 -29.31 -9.43 2.02
CA THR A 711 -30.73 -9.39 1.63
C THR A 711 -30.92 -9.54 0.12
N LEU A 712 -30.06 -8.91 -0.68
CA LEU A 712 -30.07 -9.06 -2.14
C LEU A 712 -29.68 -10.49 -2.55
N MET A 713 -28.73 -11.13 -1.85
CA MET A 713 -28.41 -12.54 -2.08
C MET A 713 -29.59 -13.48 -1.79
N ALA A 714 -30.35 -13.24 -0.72
CA ALA A 714 -31.60 -13.98 -0.44
C ALA A 714 -32.66 -13.73 -1.53
N LEU A 715 -32.88 -12.47 -1.91
CA LEU A 715 -33.85 -12.10 -2.96
C LEU A 715 -33.50 -12.74 -4.31
N ARG A 716 -32.21 -12.84 -4.64
CA ARG A 716 -31.73 -13.53 -5.85
C ARG A 716 -32.12 -15.01 -5.87
N ARG A 717 -32.08 -15.67 -4.71
CA ARG A 717 -32.44 -17.09 -4.54
C ARG A 717 -33.94 -17.31 -4.46
N HIS A 718 -34.68 -16.29 -4.01
CA HIS A 718 -36.12 -16.28 -3.85
C HIS A 718 -36.75 -15.13 -4.66
N PRO A 719 -36.70 -15.20 -6.01
CA PRO A 719 -37.18 -14.12 -6.86
C PRO A 719 -38.69 -13.85 -6.74
N ASP A 720 -39.45 -14.81 -6.21
CA ASP A 720 -40.88 -14.70 -5.90
C ASP A 720 -41.18 -13.70 -4.77
N LEU A 721 -40.17 -13.29 -4.00
CA LEU A 721 -40.30 -12.23 -3.00
C LEU A 721 -40.40 -10.82 -3.64
N GLY A 722 -40.12 -10.70 -4.94
CA GLY A 722 -40.32 -9.48 -5.73
C GLY A 722 -39.01 -8.83 -6.19
N ARG A 723 -38.49 -9.25 -7.35
CA ARG A 723 -37.26 -8.69 -7.96
C ARG A 723 -37.24 -7.16 -8.08
N GLY A 724 -38.39 -6.54 -8.30
CA GLY A 724 -38.52 -5.08 -8.40
C GLY A 724 -38.03 -4.32 -7.17
N LEU A 725 -37.97 -4.98 -6.00
CA LEU A 725 -37.43 -4.41 -4.76
C LEU A 725 -35.93 -4.07 -4.84
N ALA A 726 -35.18 -4.68 -5.77
CA ALA A 726 -33.77 -4.38 -5.97
C ALA A 726 -33.51 -3.13 -6.84
N SER A 727 -34.53 -2.62 -7.55
CA SER A 727 -34.36 -1.52 -8.51
C SER A 727 -33.74 -0.25 -7.93
N PRO A 728 -34.10 0.22 -6.72
CA PRO A 728 -33.48 1.42 -6.12
C PRO A 728 -31.97 1.26 -5.86
N PHE A 729 -31.46 0.03 -5.83
CA PHE A 729 -30.07 -0.29 -5.52
C PHE A 729 -29.23 -0.55 -6.78
N VAL A 730 -29.80 -0.45 -7.98
CA VAL A 730 -29.07 -0.65 -9.25
C VAL A 730 -28.02 0.42 -9.51
N ASP A 731 -28.21 1.62 -8.96
CA ASP A 731 -27.26 2.74 -9.06
C ASP A 731 -26.63 3.07 -7.69
N PHE A 732 -26.62 2.10 -6.78
CA PHE A 732 -26.09 2.30 -5.43
C PHE A 732 -24.59 2.59 -5.43
N SER A 733 -24.13 3.41 -4.49
CA SER A 733 -22.72 3.83 -4.40
C SER A 733 -21.78 2.69 -4.00
N VAL A 734 -22.25 1.73 -3.19
CA VAL A 734 -21.46 0.56 -2.78
C VAL A 734 -21.43 -0.49 -3.90
N PRO A 735 -20.25 -0.81 -4.47
CA PRO A 735 -20.17 -1.64 -5.67
C PRO A 735 -20.75 -3.05 -5.53
N LEU A 736 -20.54 -3.73 -4.40
CA LEU A 736 -21.08 -5.08 -4.19
C LEU A 736 -22.62 -5.07 -4.17
N VAL A 737 -23.22 -4.10 -3.46
CA VAL A 737 -24.68 -3.93 -3.38
C VAL A 737 -25.24 -3.65 -4.78
N ARG A 738 -24.61 -2.71 -5.51
CA ARG A 738 -24.94 -2.40 -6.90
C ARG A 738 -24.90 -3.63 -7.80
N HIS A 739 -23.82 -4.41 -7.72
CA HIS A 739 -23.64 -5.63 -8.51
C HIS A 739 -24.73 -6.66 -8.22
N LEU A 740 -25.00 -6.96 -6.95
CA LEU A 740 -26.03 -7.91 -6.53
C LEU A 740 -27.44 -7.45 -6.96
N ALA A 741 -27.74 -6.16 -6.82
CA ALA A 741 -29.01 -5.59 -7.26
C ALA A 741 -29.21 -5.75 -8.77
N LYS A 742 -28.18 -5.45 -9.57
CA LYS A 742 -28.20 -5.67 -11.03
C LYS A 742 -28.45 -7.13 -11.38
N GLN A 743 -27.81 -8.08 -10.68
CA GLN A 743 -28.05 -9.51 -10.90
C GLN A 743 -29.49 -9.91 -10.55
N VAL A 744 -30.07 -9.39 -9.47
CA VAL A 744 -31.46 -9.66 -9.07
C VAL A 744 -32.46 -9.13 -10.10
N VAL A 745 -32.21 -7.94 -10.66
CA VAL A 745 -33.10 -7.32 -11.65
C VAL A 745 -32.99 -8.01 -13.02
N ARG A 746 -31.78 -8.46 -13.40
CA ARG A 746 -31.51 -9.09 -14.71
C ARG A 746 -31.90 -10.57 -14.78
N GLY A 747 -31.57 -11.34 -13.74
CA GLY A 747 -31.95 -12.75 -13.65
C GLY A 747 -33.44 -12.86 -13.50
#